data_AF-A0A968XRD2-F1
#
_entry.id   AF-A0A968XRD2-F1
#
_cell.length_a   1.000
_cell.length_b   1.000
_cell.length_c   1.000
_cell.angle_alpha   90.00
_cell.angle_beta   90.00
_cell.angle_gamma   90.00
#
_symmetry.space_group_name_H-M   'P 1'
#
loop_
_entity.id
_entity.type
_entity.pdbx_description
1 polymer ?
#
loop_
_entity_poly.entity_id
_entity_poly.type
_entity_poly.pdbx_seq_one_letter_code
_entity_poly.pdbx_strand_id
1 'polypeptide(L)'
;MRRGEFGTPGTTWNVGVGWAHASGTPFRFYKRTQHGGGVTTPFIAHWPAAITPDAKFMDQPCHVTDLLPTLIEIGGATYPADFGGKQHPPLPGRSFASTLTRNETLPPRTLHFALFNNLALIHDGWKIVTAYGRPWALYDLTSDRTETHDLAKERPEKLAELLALQKTFYARADVSLRLSSGERERNTRHHSPRKARKAPVPKKTPTTRLSRCWRRRNAPRADSSRTRRWTRCGRNPPRRRNRKRLASPRRRKRRRPSDLRDFALHEFHLCPPCSHSHEHSQHLPALALAAMTAVSSSFADEFTPVFNGRDLGGWRGMDGLWSVEDGAIVGQTTKDHPIESNTFLVWQGGEVADFEFTAKARFKGNNSGVQYRSTLLDPEKLVLTGYQLDMHPKPNFFGMLYGEKYGTRGKIATRGQRIEVGPDGKVNVLGTVGDESKFSDWEWNRVRIVAVGARLIHQVNGVTTIDVTDHDPSAMTKGKLGLQLHKGGPMRVEFKDLKLRALNAAVGSALLKEFASTDSTPAKPKGKGKAKAKKPIDAAEAEETGATPTGGAIKLNQVKIAKGFKIEPVYQVPREQGSWVSLTIDDKGRLLASDQGDKGLFRITLPSGGAGARVEKMPVNISGAQGMVWKDGQLFFFQSGVGLQRVTDTDGDDLLDRAELLTQVFGKGEHGTHGLLDAEDGTHILAVAGNQTPLPTSQLTPRHRVQSWQEDFLLPRQWDPRGHARGILAPGGWITRFDPAKKTHEVFA
;
A
#
# COMPACT_ATOMS: atom_id res chain seq x y z
N MET A 1 17.35 1.48 -33.49
CA MET A 1 17.83 0.47 -32.53
C MET A 1 18.67 -0.55 -33.28
N ARG A 2 19.93 -0.75 -32.87
CA ARG A 2 20.80 -1.77 -33.48
C ARG A 2 20.30 -3.15 -33.06
N ARG A 3 20.11 -4.05 -34.03
CA ARG A 3 19.74 -5.45 -33.82
C ARG A 3 20.99 -6.20 -33.28
N GLY A 4 20.89 -6.79 -32.10
CA GLY A 4 21.93 -7.60 -31.48
C GLY A 4 21.44 -8.15 -30.14
N GLU A 5 22.04 -9.27 -29.69
CA GLU A 5 21.74 -9.87 -28.39
C GLU A 5 22.28 -9.00 -27.26
N PHE A 6 21.45 -8.73 -26.25
CA PHE A 6 21.82 -7.92 -25.09
C PHE A 6 23.12 -8.42 -24.43
N GLY A 7 24.01 -7.50 -24.06
CA GLY A 7 25.26 -7.81 -23.36
C GLY A 7 26.42 -8.26 -24.26
N THR A 8 26.18 -8.47 -25.55
CA THR A 8 27.24 -8.86 -26.50
C THR A 8 28.02 -7.65 -27.05
N PRO A 9 29.30 -7.83 -27.43
CA PRO A 9 30.08 -6.79 -28.10
C PRO A 9 29.34 -6.21 -29.32
N GLY A 10 29.33 -4.89 -29.44
CA GLY A 10 28.64 -4.18 -30.53
C GLY A 10 27.20 -3.74 -30.20
N THR A 11 26.69 -4.07 -29.01
CA THR A 11 25.45 -3.52 -28.45
C THR A 11 25.72 -2.39 -27.45
N THR A 12 24.78 -1.44 -27.33
CA THR A 12 24.84 -0.35 -26.35
C THR A 12 23.51 -0.30 -25.60
N TRP A 13 23.52 -0.75 -24.35
CA TRP A 13 22.35 -0.80 -23.48
C TRP A 13 22.67 -0.18 -22.12
N ASN A 14 21.67 0.45 -21.50
CA ASN A 14 21.72 0.91 -20.12
C ASN A 14 20.60 0.22 -19.33
N VAL A 15 20.77 0.12 -18.01
CA VAL A 15 19.81 -0.56 -17.12
C VAL A 15 18.42 0.10 -17.10
N GLY A 16 18.29 1.34 -17.59
CA GLY A 16 17.04 2.09 -17.54
C GLY A 16 16.70 2.60 -16.14
N VAL A 17 15.67 3.44 -16.05
CA VAL A 17 15.28 4.11 -14.80
C VAL A 17 14.67 3.15 -13.77
N GLY A 18 13.90 2.14 -14.20
CA GLY A 18 13.29 1.16 -13.30
C GLY A 18 14.33 0.36 -12.53
N TRP A 19 15.31 -0.24 -13.23
CA TRP A 19 16.40 -0.97 -12.57
C TRP A 19 17.33 -0.06 -11.78
N ALA A 20 17.50 1.21 -12.17
CA ALA A 20 18.24 2.18 -11.38
C ALA A 20 17.56 2.45 -10.03
N HIS A 21 16.22 2.60 -10.01
CA HIS A 21 15.45 2.66 -8.77
C HIS A 21 15.58 1.38 -7.95
N ALA A 22 15.40 0.21 -8.58
CA ALA A 22 15.51 -1.07 -7.90
C ALA A 22 16.88 -1.27 -7.24
N SER A 23 17.96 -0.78 -7.86
CA SER A 23 19.32 -0.86 -7.30
C SER A 23 19.55 0.06 -6.10
N GLY A 24 18.73 1.11 -5.94
CA GLY A 24 18.79 2.05 -4.83
C GLY A 24 17.80 1.75 -3.71
N THR A 25 16.90 0.77 -3.89
CA THR A 25 15.89 0.38 -2.90
C THR A 25 16.57 0.11 -1.55
N PRO A 26 16.04 0.69 -0.45
CA PRO A 26 14.75 1.36 -0.36
C PRO A 26 14.77 2.88 -0.57
N PHE A 27 15.92 3.45 -0.89
CA PHE A 27 16.09 4.89 -0.92
C PHE A 27 15.48 5.53 -2.18
N ARG A 28 15.04 6.78 -2.01
CA ARG A 28 14.41 7.53 -3.09
C ARG A 28 15.41 7.92 -4.18
N PHE A 29 14.97 7.79 -5.44
CA PHE A 29 15.73 8.06 -6.66
C PHE A 29 17.00 7.21 -6.79
N TYR A 30 17.96 7.68 -7.60
CA TYR A 30 19.14 6.95 -8.03
C TYR A 30 20.25 7.94 -8.40
N LYS A 31 21.35 7.42 -8.98
CA LYS A 31 22.51 8.18 -9.49
C LYS A 31 22.12 9.50 -10.15
N ARG A 32 22.88 10.55 -9.82
CA ARG A 32 22.73 11.99 -10.18
C ARG A 32 21.86 12.82 -9.23
N THR A 33 20.99 12.19 -8.45
CA THR A 33 20.18 12.91 -7.45
C THR A 33 20.92 13.01 -6.12
N GLN A 34 20.52 13.96 -5.27
CA GLN A 34 21.05 14.09 -3.90
C GLN A 34 20.14 13.43 -2.86
N HIS A 35 19.13 12.68 -3.30
CA HIS A 35 18.29 11.84 -2.46
C HIS A 35 19.07 10.59 -2.04
N GLY A 36 18.57 9.85 -1.06
CA GLY A 36 19.23 8.68 -0.48
C GLY A 36 19.73 7.68 -1.51
N GLY A 37 18.97 7.41 -2.59
CA GLY A 37 19.36 6.46 -3.63
C GLY A 37 20.47 6.96 -4.54
N GLY A 38 20.75 8.26 -4.53
CA GLY A 38 21.87 8.87 -5.25
C GLY A 38 23.14 9.05 -4.42
N VAL A 39 23.02 9.10 -3.08
CA VAL A 39 24.14 9.48 -2.18
C VAL A 39 24.47 8.44 -1.10
N THR A 40 23.66 7.40 -0.95
CA THR A 40 23.93 6.28 -0.04
C THR A 40 24.50 5.12 -0.84
N THR A 41 25.75 4.75 -0.55
CA THR A 41 26.45 3.65 -1.24
C THR A 41 26.98 2.69 -0.18
N PRO A 42 26.85 1.35 -0.36
CA PRO A 42 27.45 0.39 0.53
C PRO A 42 28.96 0.60 0.66
N PHE A 43 29.46 0.55 1.90
CA PHE A 43 30.89 0.63 2.20
C PHE A 43 31.27 -0.56 3.06
N ILE A 44 32.29 -1.30 2.64
CA ILE A 44 32.83 -2.45 3.36
C ILE A 44 34.31 -2.17 3.61
N ALA A 45 34.73 -2.26 4.88
CA ALA A 45 36.12 -2.20 5.28
C ALA A 45 36.55 -3.55 5.85
N HIS A 46 37.74 -4.00 5.45
CA HIS A 46 38.33 -5.24 5.94
C HIS A 46 39.78 -4.98 6.32
N TRP A 47 40.09 -5.06 7.62
CA TRP A 47 41.43 -4.88 8.15
C TRP A 47 41.59 -5.73 9.43
N PRO A 48 41.87 -7.04 9.29
CA PRO A 48 41.82 -8.00 10.40
C PRO A 48 42.71 -7.66 11.61
N ALA A 49 43.78 -6.91 11.40
CA ALA A 49 44.69 -6.52 12.47
C ALA A 49 44.13 -5.43 13.40
N ALA A 50 43.09 -4.69 12.99
CA ALA A 50 42.57 -3.56 13.76
C ALA A 50 41.04 -3.42 13.75
N ILE A 51 40.34 -4.10 12.84
CA ILE A 51 38.88 -4.15 12.80
C ILE A 51 38.45 -5.52 13.34
N THR A 52 37.78 -5.52 14.49
CA THR A 52 37.08 -6.71 14.99
C THR A 52 35.77 -6.84 14.23
N PRO A 53 35.53 -7.93 13.49
CA PRO A 53 34.26 -8.12 12.79
C PRO A 53 33.09 -8.08 13.78
N ASP A 54 32.08 -7.26 13.47
CA ASP A 54 30.80 -7.23 14.17
C ASP A 54 29.72 -7.64 13.15
N ALA A 55 28.75 -8.45 13.59
CA ALA A 55 27.60 -8.83 12.78
C ALA A 55 26.65 -7.64 12.52
N LYS A 56 26.81 -6.54 13.27
CA LYS A 56 25.97 -5.33 13.15
C LYS A 56 26.44 -4.40 12.04
N PHE A 57 25.47 -3.78 11.38
CA PHE A 57 25.73 -2.64 10.49
C PHE A 57 26.10 -1.40 11.30
N MET A 58 27.09 -0.66 10.80
CA MET A 58 27.49 0.63 11.35
C MET A 58 26.70 1.75 10.66
N ASP A 59 25.77 2.37 11.39
CA ASP A 59 24.86 3.39 10.87
C ASP A 59 25.38 4.84 11.02
N GLN A 60 26.64 5.01 11.43
CA GLN A 60 27.29 6.31 11.56
C GLN A 60 27.40 7.03 10.19
N PRO A 61 26.97 8.30 10.07
CA PRO A 61 27.13 9.05 8.83
C PRO A 61 28.61 9.32 8.50
N CYS A 62 29.09 8.71 7.42
CA CYS A 62 30.39 8.96 6.79
C CYS A 62 30.20 9.48 5.36
N HIS A 63 31.21 10.15 4.83
CA HIS A 63 31.20 10.71 3.49
C HIS A 63 32.51 10.38 2.75
N VAL A 64 32.49 10.31 1.42
CA VAL A 64 33.67 9.95 0.62
C VAL A 64 34.88 10.85 0.87
N THR A 65 34.64 12.10 1.27
CA THR A 65 35.67 13.08 1.66
C THR A 65 36.45 12.68 2.92
N ASP A 66 35.95 11.75 3.70
CA ASP A 66 36.56 11.28 4.94
C ASP A 66 37.59 10.16 4.72
N LEU A 67 37.57 9.52 3.54
CA LEU A 67 38.48 8.42 3.24
C LEU A 67 39.94 8.87 3.28
N LEU A 68 40.26 10.00 2.68
CA LEU A 68 41.64 10.50 2.66
C LEU A 68 42.17 10.82 4.08
N PRO A 69 41.49 11.63 4.91
CA PRO A 69 41.89 11.82 6.31
C PRO A 69 42.07 10.50 7.09
N THR A 70 41.17 9.53 6.87
CA THR A 70 41.22 8.22 7.54
C THR A 70 42.44 7.41 7.13
N LEU A 71 42.77 7.37 5.84
CA LEU A 71 43.95 6.66 5.33
C LEU A 71 45.25 7.34 5.76
N ILE A 72 45.26 8.67 5.88
CA ILE A 72 46.42 9.43 6.39
C ILE A 72 46.67 9.08 7.86
N GLU A 73 45.62 9.08 8.70
CA GLU A 73 45.73 8.72 10.11
C GLU A 73 46.19 7.26 10.28
N ILE A 74 45.54 6.32 9.58
CA ILE A 74 45.88 4.88 9.65
C ILE A 74 47.32 4.63 9.15
N GLY A 75 47.75 5.33 8.11
CA GLY A 75 49.08 5.19 7.53
C GLY A 75 50.19 5.91 8.29
N GLY A 76 49.86 6.71 9.31
CA GLY A 76 50.82 7.59 9.99
C GLY A 76 51.46 8.62 9.06
N ALA A 77 50.78 8.98 7.97
CA ALA A 77 51.29 9.93 6.98
C ALA A 77 51.01 11.38 7.42
N THR A 78 51.74 12.33 6.83
CA THR A 78 51.48 13.76 7.01
C THR A 78 50.82 14.31 5.75
N TYR A 79 49.73 15.07 5.89
CA TYR A 79 49.16 15.84 4.79
C TYR A 79 50.03 17.10 4.57
N PRO A 80 50.84 17.18 3.51
CA PRO A 80 51.77 18.28 3.36
C PRO A 80 51.03 19.59 3.07
N ALA A 81 51.53 20.71 3.60
CA ALA A 81 50.96 22.03 3.33
C ALA A 81 51.15 22.47 1.86
N ASP A 82 52.16 21.92 1.18
CA ASP A 82 52.54 22.23 -0.20
C ASP A 82 52.89 20.96 -0.97
N PHE A 83 52.56 20.92 -2.26
CA PHE A 83 53.07 19.93 -3.19
C PHE A 83 53.40 20.54 -4.54
N GLY A 84 54.69 20.60 -4.85
CA GLY A 84 55.20 21.17 -6.11
C GLY A 84 55.01 22.68 -6.22
N GLY A 85 55.14 23.42 -5.10
CA GLY A 85 55.00 24.87 -5.04
C GLY A 85 53.54 25.35 -5.10
N LYS A 86 52.59 24.45 -4.82
CA LYS A 86 51.16 24.76 -4.69
C LYS A 86 50.68 24.36 -3.31
N GLN A 87 50.08 25.31 -2.60
CA GLN A 87 49.43 25.03 -1.33
C GLN A 87 48.26 24.06 -1.51
N HIS A 88 48.22 23.05 -0.66
CA HIS A 88 47.12 22.12 -0.62
C HIS A 88 45.88 22.75 0.03
N PRO A 89 44.67 22.49 -0.50
CA PRO A 89 43.46 22.89 0.20
C PRO A 89 43.34 22.10 1.52
N PRO A 90 42.68 22.68 2.55
CA PRO A 90 42.33 21.94 3.75
C PRO A 90 41.57 20.64 3.40
N LEU A 91 41.78 19.60 4.20
CA LEU A 91 41.04 18.36 4.04
C LEU A 91 39.53 18.63 4.26
N PRO A 92 38.65 18.30 3.29
CA PRO A 92 37.23 18.62 3.39
C PRO A 92 36.44 17.68 4.30
N GLY A 93 37.05 16.55 4.70
CA GLY A 93 36.47 15.56 5.60
C GLY A 93 37.23 15.45 6.92
N ARG A 94 36.82 14.48 7.73
CA ARG A 94 37.51 14.10 8.98
C ARG A 94 37.78 12.62 8.97
N SER A 95 38.75 12.17 9.76
CA SER A 95 38.99 10.73 9.90
C SER A 95 37.83 10.04 10.62
N PHE A 96 37.56 8.79 10.24
CA PHE A 96 36.68 7.85 10.94
C PHE A 96 37.42 6.57 11.35
N ALA A 97 38.75 6.62 11.45
CA ALA A 97 39.57 5.47 11.86
C ALA A 97 39.16 4.93 13.23
N SER A 98 38.78 5.80 14.18
CA SER A 98 38.30 5.39 15.50
C SER A 98 36.96 4.67 15.46
N THR A 99 36.08 5.03 14.52
CA THR A 99 34.83 4.30 14.28
C THR A 99 35.13 2.88 13.78
N LEU A 100 36.11 2.71 12.89
CA LEU A 100 36.51 1.38 12.38
C LEU A 100 37.20 0.51 13.44
N THR A 101 38.08 1.10 14.23
CA THR A 101 39.01 0.34 15.10
C THR A 101 38.57 0.26 16.56
N ARG A 102 37.75 1.20 17.02
CA ARG A 102 37.32 1.33 18.43
C ARG A 102 35.82 1.47 18.59
N ASN A 103 35.05 1.38 17.50
CA ASN A 103 33.60 1.53 17.48
C ASN A 103 33.11 2.87 18.08
N GLU A 104 33.91 3.93 17.96
CA GLU A 104 33.58 5.25 18.49
C GLU A 104 32.58 5.99 17.59
N THR A 105 31.63 6.69 18.23
CA THR A 105 30.69 7.59 17.55
C THR A 105 31.35 8.94 17.31
N LEU A 106 31.38 9.39 16.05
CA LEU A 106 31.90 10.72 15.73
C LEU A 106 30.85 11.81 16.03
N PRO A 107 31.26 13.03 16.41
CA PRO A 107 30.34 14.13 16.66
C PRO A 107 29.42 14.43 15.46
N PRO A 108 28.20 14.95 15.65
CA PRO A 108 27.37 15.42 14.55
C PRO A 108 28.09 16.43 13.66
N ARG A 109 27.75 16.46 12.36
CA ARG A 109 28.25 17.49 11.43
C ARG A 109 27.29 17.75 10.29
N THR A 110 27.43 18.91 9.67
CA THR A 110 26.71 19.26 8.44
C THR A 110 27.37 18.64 7.22
N LEU A 111 26.58 18.04 6.34
CA LEU A 111 27.01 17.52 5.04
C LEU A 111 26.34 18.30 3.91
N HIS A 112 27.11 18.62 2.88
CA HIS A 112 26.65 19.38 1.72
C HIS A 112 26.83 18.56 0.45
N PHE A 113 25.81 18.58 -0.41
CA PHE A 113 25.78 17.81 -1.65
C PHE A 113 25.39 18.71 -2.82
N ALA A 114 26.15 18.62 -3.91
CA ALA A 114 25.84 19.28 -5.16
C ALA A 114 26.29 18.46 -6.36
N LEU A 115 25.37 18.23 -7.29
CA LEU A 115 25.69 17.75 -8.63
C LEU A 115 24.68 18.30 -9.63
N PHE A 116 25.18 19.07 -10.60
CA PHE A 116 24.33 19.89 -11.48
C PHE A 116 23.44 20.81 -10.64
N ASN A 117 22.14 20.87 -10.95
CA ASN A 117 21.12 21.61 -10.20
C ASN A 117 20.44 20.75 -9.11
N ASN A 118 21.01 19.61 -8.74
CA ASN A 118 20.52 18.78 -7.63
C ASN A 118 21.36 19.07 -6.40
N LEU A 119 20.71 19.50 -5.32
CA LEU A 119 21.36 19.99 -4.11
C LEU A 119 20.75 19.30 -2.89
N ALA A 120 21.57 19.06 -1.87
CA ALA A 120 21.08 18.69 -0.56
C ALA A 120 21.98 19.22 0.56
N LEU A 121 21.41 19.30 1.76
CA LEU A 121 22.13 19.54 3.00
C LEU A 121 21.57 18.61 4.07
N ILE A 122 22.45 17.98 4.85
CA ILE A 122 22.09 17.21 6.04
C ILE A 122 22.69 17.92 7.25
N HIS A 123 21.87 18.21 8.26
CA HIS A 123 22.27 18.86 9.50
C HIS A 123 21.43 18.31 10.66
N ASP A 124 22.09 17.76 11.69
CA ASP A 124 21.45 17.26 12.91
C ASP A 124 20.25 16.32 12.67
N GLY A 125 20.44 15.35 11.77
CA GLY A 125 19.41 14.38 11.40
C GLY A 125 18.38 14.91 10.40
N TRP A 126 18.33 16.21 10.12
CA TRP A 126 17.44 16.81 9.14
C TRP A 126 18.10 16.90 7.77
N LYS A 127 17.30 16.75 6.72
CA LYS A 127 17.75 16.91 5.34
C LYS A 127 16.83 17.81 4.54
N ILE A 128 17.43 18.75 3.82
CA ILE A 128 16.78 19.41 2.69
C ILE A 128 17.35 18.89 1.38
N VAL A 129 16.49 18.67 0.38
CA VAL A 129 16.93 18.19 -0.93
C VAL A 129 16.04 18.76 -2.05
N THR A 130 16.67 19.04 -3.19
CA THR A 130 16.00 19.37 -4.45
C THR A 130 16.67 18.60 -5.59
N ALA A 131 15.87 18.13 -6.55
CA ALA A 131 16.35 17.50 -7.75
C ALA A 131 15.48 17.90 -8.96
N TYR A 132 16.10 17.98 -10.14
CA TYR A 132 15.41 18.24 -11.41
C TYR A 132 14.53 19.50 -11.42
N GLY A 133 14.97 20.57 -10.73
CA GLY A 133 14.23 21.84 -10.66
C GLY A 133 12.97 21.80 -9.80
N ARG A 134 12.74 20.73 -9.03
CA ARG A 134 11.63 20.63 -8.09
C ARG A 134 11.82 21.58 -6.90
N PRO A 135 10.74 21.99 -6.21
CA PRO A 135 10.85 22.69 -4.94
C PRO A 135 11.71 21.94 -3.93
N TRP A 136 12.26 22.66 -2.96
CA TRP A 136 12.93 22.04 -1.83
C TRP A 136 11.94 21.21 -1.02
N ALA A 137 12.36 20.00 -0.67
CA ALA A 137 11.67 19.15 0.27
C ALA A 137 12.48 19.04 1.56
N LEU A 138 11.80 18.78 2.68
CA LEU A 138 12.38 18.64 4.02
C LEU A 138 12.05 17.25 4.59
N TYR A 139 13.06 16.58 5.13
CA TYR A 139 12.92 15.25 5.74
C TYR A 139 13.64 15.18 7.08
N ASP A 140 13.05 14.45 8.03
CA ASP A 140 13.72 14.01 9.26
C ASP A 140 14.29 12.60 9.02
N LEU A 141 15.60 12.47 8.87
CA LEU A 141 16.25 11.19 8.59
C LEU A 141 16.32 10.26 9.80
N THR A 142 16.00 10.76 11.01
CA THR A 142 16.00 9.94 12.23
C THR A 142 14.77 9.02 12.28
N SER A 143 13.68 9.46 11.65
CA SER A 143 12.42 8.73 11.53
C SER A 143 12.14 8.25 10.10
N ASP A 144 12.58 9.00 9.07
CA ASP A 144 12.38 8.71 7.64
C ASP A 144 13.70 8.84 6.85
N ARG A 145 14.58 7.84 6.99
CA ARG A 145 15.86 7.76 6.23
C ARG A 145 15.65 7.68 4.71
N THR A 146 14.44 7.38 4.25
CA THR A 146 14.10 7.14 2.85
C THR A 146 13.47 8.31 2.12
N GLU A 147 13.20 9.42 2.82
CA GLU A 147 12.72 10.68 2.25
C GLU A 147 11.36 10.56 1.55
N THR A 148 10.40 9.93 2.23
CA THR A 148 9.05 9.68 1.75
C THR A 148 8.04 10.72 2.22
N HIS A 149 8.20 11.26 3.43
CA HIS A 149 7.28 12.23 4.01
C HIS A 149 7.89 13.64 4.00
N ASP A 150 7.51 14.43 2.99
CA ASP A 150 7.99 15.80 2.84
C ASP A 150 7.32 16.75 3.86
N LEU A 151 8.10 17.16 4.85
CA LEU A 151 7.69 18.03 5.95
C LEU A 151 7.78 19.52 5.62
N ALA A 152 8.15 19.90 4.39
CA ALA A 152 8.40 21.31 4.03
C ALA A 152 7.21 22.24 4.31
N LYS A 153 5.97 21.75 4.16
CA LYS A 153 4.75 22.52 4.43
C LYS A 153 4.38 22.56 5.91
N GLU A 154 4.71 21.51 6.64
CA GLU A 154 4.36 21.33 8.05
C GLU A 154 5.38 22.00 8.97
N ARG A 155 6.64 22.13 8.52
CA ARG A 155 7.75 22.72 9.26
C ARG A 155 8.53 23.75 8.42
N PRO A 156 7.86 24.82 7.94
CA PRO A 156 8.50 25.83 7.09
C PRO A 156 9.67 26.54 7.78
N GLU A 157 9.63 26.70 9.11
CA GLU A 157 10.70 27.29 9.91
C GLU A 157 11.98 26.44 9.86
N LYS A 158 11.86 25.11 9.98
CA LYS A 158 13.01 24.20 9.90
C LYS A 158 13.59 24.16 8.50
N LEU A 159 12.74 24.19 7.47
CA LEU A 159 13.19 24.34 6.08
C LEU A 159 13.98 25.63 5.88
N ALA A 160 13.49 26.76 6.41
CA ALA A 160 14.17 28.05 6.30
C ALA A 160 15.54 28.06 7.00
N GLU A 161 15.64 27.46 8.19
CA GLU A 161 16.89 27.27 8.93
C GLU A 161 17.95 26.53 8.09
N LEU A 162 17.59 25.35 7.55
CA LEU A 162 18.50 24.55 6.75
C LEU A 162 18.87 25.23 5.42
N LEU A 163 17.94 25.97 4.81
CA LEU A 163 18.21 26.78 3.63
C LEU A 163 19.20 27.92 3.92
N ALA A 164 19.15 28.51 5.11
CA ALA A 164 20.12 29.53 5.52
C ALA A 164 21.53 28.92 5.65
N LEU A 165 21.65 27.77 6.32
CA LEU A 165 22.93 27.03 6.44
C LEU A 165 23.51 26.67 5.07
N GLN A 166 22.65 26.22 4.15
CA GLN A 166 23.03 25.89 2.79
C GLN A 166 23.62 27.10 2.07
N LYS A 167 22.94 28.25 2.14
CA LYS A 167 23.39 29.49 1.50
C LYS A 167 24.73 29.96 2.06
N THR A 168 24.90 29.90 3.38
CA THR A 168 26.15 30.28 4.04
C THR A 168 27.32 29.43 3.55
N PHE A 169 27.15 28.11 3.44
CA PHE A 169 28.20 27.23 2.93
C PHE A 169 28.61 27.56 1.49
N TYR A 170 27.62 27.77 0.61
CA TYR A 170 27.88 28.06 -0.81
C TYR A 170 28.33 29.50 -1.09
N ALA A 171 28.29 30.39 -0.10
CA ALA A 171 28.86 31.73 -0.19
C ALA A 171 30.38 31.77 0.07
N ARG A 172 30.98 30.68 0.57
CA ARG A 172 32.42 30.62 0.85
C ARG A 172 33.25 30.72 -0.43
N ALA A 173 34.34 31.49 -0.37
CA ALA A 173 35.22 31.73 -1.52
C ALA A 173 35.92 30.45 -2.03
N ASP A 174 36.12 29.46 -1.17
CA ASP A 174 36.74 28.17 -1.51
C ASP A 174 35.75 27.15 -2.09
N VAL A 175 34.45 27.47 -2.14
CA VAL A 175 33.40 26.59 -2.67
C VAL A 175 32.98 27.06 -4.07
N SER A 176 33.18 26.22 -5.09
CA SER A 176 32.73 26.52 -6.45
C SER A 176 31.52 25.66 -6.86
N LEU A 177 30.37 26.30 -7.00
CA LEU A 177 29.17 25.68 -7.58
C LEU A 177 29.25 25.71 -9.11
N ARG A 178 29.62 24.57 -9.72
CA ARG A 178 29.47 24.36 -11.16
C ARG A 178 28.02 23.98 -11.51
N LEU A 179 27.13 24.97 -11.46
CA LEU A 179 25.79 24.85 -12.05
C LEU A 179 25.92 24.88 -13.58
N SER A 180 25.15 24.07 -14.30
CA SER A 180 25.13 24.12 -15.76
C SER A 180 24.75 25.54 -16.22
N SER A 181 25.59 26.14 -17.05
CA SER A 181 25.40 27.48 -17.60
C SER A 181 24.06 27.57 -18.35
N GLY A 182 23.12 28.37 -17.83
CA GLY A 182 21.80 28.58 -18.42
C GLY A 182 20.65 28.83 -17.42
N GLU A 183 20.86 28.57 -16.12
CA GLU A 183 19.81 28.72 -15.09
C GLU A 183 20.23 29.63 -13.91
N ARG A 184 21.03 30.66 -14.19
CA ARG A 184 21.14 31.82 -13.28
C ARG A 184 20.03 32.79 -13.67
N GLU A 185 19.15 33.10 -12.72
CA GLU A 185 17.97 34.00 -12.78
C GLU A 185 16.61 33.29 -12.89
N ARG A 186 16.10 32.79 -11.76
CA ARG A 186 14.65 32.74 -11.51
C ARG A 186 14.25 33.05 -10.08
N ASN A 187 15.16 33.55 -9.26
CA ASN A 187 14.84 34.03 -7.92
C ASN A 187 15.55 35.35 -7.67
N THR A 188 14.74 36.38 -7.39
CA THR A 188 15.06 37.74 -6.95
C THR A 188 15.20 38.83 -8.04
N ARG A 189 14.18 39.71 -8.07
CA ARG A 189 14.18 41.19 -8.21
C ARG A 189 13.32 41.81 -9.33
N HIS A 190 12.72 42.95 -8.95
CA HIS A 190 11.73 43.79 -9.63
C HIS A 190 12.17 44.40 -10.98
N HIS A 191 11.16 44.85 -11.71
CA HIS A 191 11.17 45.43 -13.07
C HIS A 191 12.19 46.55 -13.35
N SER A 192 12.74 46.54 -14.57
CA SER A 192 12.78 47.69 -15.50
C SER A 192 13.13 47.22 -16.92
N PRO A 193 12.44 47.65 -18.00
CA PRO A 193 12.71 47.16 -19.34
C PRO A 193 13.79 48.00 -20.05
N ARG A 194 14.83 47.35 -20.62
CA ARG A 194 15.74 47.99 -21.58
C ARG A 194 15.91 47.19 -22.88
N LYS A 195 15.43 47.84 -23.94
CA LYS A 195 15.63 47.75 -25.40
C LYS A 195 16.45 46.58 -26.00
N ALA A 196 15.82 45.89 -26.93
CA ALA A 196 16.42 44.90 -27.83
C ALA A 196 17.47 45.50 -28.80
N ARG A 197 18.60 44.79 -28.97
CA ARG A 197 19.52 44.97 -30.11
C ARG A 197 19.61 43.66 -30.92
N LYS A 198 19.61 43.82 -32.25
CA LYS A 198 19.51 42.80 -33.29
C LYS A 198 20.67 41.80 -33.30
N ALA A 199 20.39 40.54 -33.63
CA ALA A 199 21.36 39.47 -33.83
C ALA A 199 22.07 39.56 -35.21
N PRO A 200 23.36 39.16 -35.34
CA PRO A 200 24.02 39.01 -36.63
C PRO A 200 23.85 37.61 -37.24
N VAL A 201 23.84 37.56 -38.57
CA VAL A 201 23.71 36.40 -39.47
C VAL A 201 24.97 35.50 -39.42
N PRO A 202 24.83 34.15 -39.48
CA PRO A 202 25.99 33.26 -39.47
C PRO A 202 26.60 33.06 -40.88
N LYS A 203 27.93 33.21 -40.98
CA LYS A 203 28.72 32.86 -42.17
C LYS A 203 29.05 31.35 -42.18
N LYS A 204 28.99 30.75 -43.38
CA LYS A 204 29.43 29.38 -43.69
C LYS A 204 30.96 29.29 -43.74
N THR A 205 31.52 28.15 -43.35
CA THR A 205 32.91 27.76 -43.67
C THR A 205 33.02 26.27 -44.03
N PRO A 206 34.05 25.88 -44.81
CA PRO A 206 34.01 24.74 -45.73
C PRO A 206 34.88 23.53 -45.32
N THR A 207 34.68 22.44 -46.06
CA THR A 207 35.40 21.16 -46.01
C THR A 207 36.84 21.22 -46.53
N THR A 208 37.77 20.52 -45.87
CA THR A 208 38.98 19.93 -46.49
C THR A 208 39.49 18.68 -45.72
N ARG A 209 40.28 17.88 -46.44
CA ARG A 209 40.74 16.49 -46.23
C ARG A 209 42.23 16.46 -45.81
N LEU A 210 42.75 15.25 -45.50
CA LEU A 210 44.15 14.79 -45.29
C LEU A 210 44.46 14.44 -43.82
N SER A 211 45.25 13.44 -43.42
CA SER A 211 45.93 12.29 -44.05
C SER A 211 46.53 11.39 -42.92
N ARG A 212 46.99 10.20 -43.30
CA ARG A 212 47.54 9.07 -42.51
C ARG A 212 48.79 9.38 -41.66
N CYS A 213 48.97 8.65 -40.54
CA CYS A 213 50.01 7.62 -40.27
C CYS A 213 50.31 7.48 -38.77
N TRP A 214 50.37 6.25 -38.24
CA TRP A 214 51.55 5.65 -37.57
C TRP A 214 51.29 4.16 -37.26
N ARG A 215 52.30 3.32 -37.54
CA ARG A 215 52.34 1.85 -37.37
C ARG A 215 53.03 1.47 -36.05
N ARG A 216 52.71 0.30 -35.48
CA ARG A 216 53.59 -0.89 -35.26
C ARG A 216 52.91 -1.87 -34.27
N ARG A 217 52.62 -3.11 -34.72
CA ARG A 217 53.36 -4.39 -34.54
C ARG A 217 53.15 -5.03 -33.16
N ASN A 218 52.45 -6.16 -33.12
CA ASN A 218 53.02 -7.49 -32.87
C ASN A 218 51.95 -8.58 -33.01
N ALA A 219 52.31 -9.67 -33.68
CA ALA A 219 51.63 -10.96 -33.68
C ALA A 219 52.60 -12.00 -33.10
N PRO A 220 52.10 -13.16 -32.67
CA PRO A 220 52.54 -14.38 -33.37
C PRO A 220 51.40 -15.32 -33.74
N ARG A 221 51.65 -16.10 -34.80
CA ARG A 221 50.88 -17.25 -35.30
C ARG A 221 51.52 -18.55 -34.83
N ALA A 222 50.71 -19.61 -34.70
CA ALA A 222 50.87 -20.97 -35.24
C ALA A 222 50.05 -21.95 -34.37
N ASP A 223 49.64 -23.16 -34.77
CA ASP A 223 49.11 -23.80 -35.99
C ASP A 223 48.74 -25.24 -35.55
N SER A 224 47.92 -25.93 -36.34
CA SER A 224 47.63 -27.37 -36.37
C SER A 224 46.65 -27.89 -35.29
N SER A 225 45.72 -28.82 -35.57
CA SER A 225 45.69 -29.87 -36.58
C SER A 225 44.26 -30.35 -36.91
N ARG A 226 44.17 -31.17 -37.96
CA ARG A 226 43.01 -31.64 -38.74
C ARG A 226 42.15 -32.71 -38.02
N THR A 227 40.87 -32.81 -38.39
CA THR A 227 40.30 -34.00 -39.08
C THR A 227 38.96 -33.68 -39.81
N ARG A 228 38.84 -34.20 -41.04
CA ARG A 228 37.67 -34.27 -41.95
C ARG A 228 36.92 -35.60 -41.68
N ARG A 229 35.61 -35.80 -41.91
CA ARG A 229 34.93 -35.99 -43.22
C ARG A 229 33.37 -35.99 -43.09
N TRP A 230 32.60 -35.28 -43.94
CA TRP A 230 31.79 -35.69 -45.16
C TRP A 230 30.55 -36.57 -44.83
N THR A 231 29.31 -36.43 -45.35
CA THR A 231 28.60 -35.99 -46.61
C THR A 231 27.09 -35.81 -46.26
N ARG A 232 26.25 -34.86 -46.73
CA ARG A 232 25.75 -34.34 -48.03
C ARG A 232 24.58 -35.13 -48.71
N CYS A 233 23.54 -34.37 -49.11
CA CYS A 233 22.54 -34.52 -50.22
C CYS A 233 21.07 -34.61 -49.75
N GLY A 234 20.06 -33.94 -50.35
CA GLY A 234 19.97 -33.29 -51.67
C GLY A 234 18.78 -32.30 -51.85
N ARG A 235 18.74 -31.69 -53.04
CA ARG A 235 17.81 -30.68 -53.61
C ARG A 235 16.47 -31.34 -54.06
N ASN A 236 15.32 -30.72 -54.42
CA ASN A 236 14.99 -29.56 -55.28
C ASN A 236 13.41 -29.31 -55.25
N PRO A 237 12.77 -28.40 -56.04
CA PRO A 237 11.64 -27.52 -55.60
C PRO A 237 10.33 -27.69 -56.46
N PRO A 238 9.60 -26.64 -56.92
CA PRO A 238 8.47 -25.91 -56.33
C PRO A 238 7.13 -26.05 -57.11
N ARG A 239 6.00 -25.52 -56.59
CA ARG A 239 4.78 -25.26 -57.40
C ARG A 239 4.15 -23.88 -57.18
N ARG A 240 3.99 -23.19 -58.33
CA ARG A 240 3.23 -21.95 -58.56
C ARG A 240 1.73 -22.24 -58.73
N ARG A 241 0.88 -21.26 -58.39
CA ARG A 241 -0.37 -20.83 -59.07
C ARG A 241 -0.89 -19.58 -58.33
N ASN A 242 -1.51 -18.56 -58.91
CA ASN A 242 -1.52 -18.02 -60.26
C ASN A 242 -2.01 -16.56 -60.15
N ARG A 243 -1.58 -15.69 -61.08
CA ARG A 243 -1.93 -14.26 -61.19
C ARG A 243 -3.37 -14.04 -61.63
N LYS A 244 -3.96 -12.87 -61.33
CA LYS A 244 -4.44 -11.88 -62.33
C LYS A 244 -4.67 -10.48 -61.71
N ARG A 245 -4.50 -9.47 -62.56
CA ARG A 245 -4.23 -8.03 -62.32
C ARG A 245 -5.45 -7.15 -62.69
N LEU A 246 -5.32 -5.85 -62.33
CA LEU A 246 -5.94 -4.60 -62.86
C LEU A 246 -6.99 -4.00 -61.90
N ALA A 247 -7.03 -2.72 -61.53
CA ALA A 247 -6.27 -1.51 -61.88
C ALA A 247 -6.42 -0.45 -60.74
N SER A 248 -5.47 0.49 -60.63
CA SER A 248 -5.58 1.76 -59.85
C SER A 248 -6.44 2.79 -60.59
N PRO A 249 -7.01 3.88 -60.00
CA PRO A 249 -6.33 4.93 -59.18
C PRO A 249 -7.19 5.42 -57.97
N ARG A 250 -6.87 6.32 -57.04
CA ARG A 250 -5.89 7.41 -56.86
C ARG A 250 -5.93 7.85 -55.37
N ARG A 251 -4.74 8.17 -54.80
CA ARG A 251 -4.39 9.27 -53.83
C ARG A 251 -5.25 9.47 -52.56
N ARG A 252 -4.70 9.55 -51.33
CA ARG A 252 -3.68 10.52 -50.88
C ARG A 252 -2.84 9.99 -49.70
N LYS A 253 -1.63 10.55 -49.64
CA LYS A 253 -0.45 10.16 -48.86
C LYS A 253 -0.56 10.48 -47.36
N ARG A 254 -0.16 9.52 -46.53
CA ARG A 254 0.37 9.73 -45.17
C ARG A 254 1.74 10.44 -45.24
N ARG A 255 1.96 11.39 -44.32
CA ARG A 255 3.30 11.79 -43.84
C ARG A 255 3.21 12.15 -42.35
N ARG A 256 4.05 11.49 -41.53
CA ARG A 256 4.75 12.09 -40.36
C ARG A 256 5.99 12.82 -40.92
N PRO A 257 6.61 13.85 -40.28
CA PRO A 257 7.32 13.68 -38.99
C PRO A 257 7.50 14.92 -38.09
N SER A 258 8.13 14.63 -36.92
CA SER A 258 9.12 15.40 -36.13
C SER A 258 8.72 16.66 -35.33
N ASP A 259 8.96 16.52 -34.02
CA ASP A 259 9.50 17.46 -33.01
C ASP A 259 9.80 18.91 -33.42
N LEU A 260 9.43 19.87 -32.56
CA LEU A 260 10.35 20.68 -31.74
C LEU A 260 9.58 21.76 -30.91
N ARG A 261 9.85 21.79 -29.59
CA ARG A 261 10.14 22.95 -28.71
C ARG A 261 9.23 24.20 -28.82
N ASP A 262 8.44 24.54 -27.81
CA ASP A 262 8.76 25.16 -26.49
C ASP A 262 8.70 26.71 -26.47
N PHE A 263 7.81 27.21 -25.58
CA PHE A 263 7.83 28.46 -24.78
C PHE A 263 7.75 29.83 -25.51
N ALA A 264 7.10 30.90 -25.02
CA ALA A 264 6.38 31.29 -23.79
C ALA A 264 5.52 32.54 -24.17
N LEU A 265 4.28 32.75 -23.70
CA LEU A 265 3.88 33.37 -22.42
C LEU A 265 4.69 34.65 -22.13
N HIS A 266 4.11 35.86 -22.10
CA HIS A 266 3.28 36.47 -21.04
C HIS A 266 3.82 37.93 -20.91
N GLU A 267 3.18 38.98 -20.40
CA GLU A 267 1.91 39.31 -19.76
C GLU A 267 1.88 40.86 -19.62
N PHE A 268 0.68 41.46 -19.58
CA PHE A 268 0.16 42.42 -18.58
C PHE A 268 0.99 43.67 -18.19
N HIS A 269 0.43 44.80 -17.79
CA HIS A 269 -0.91 45.38 -17.61
C HIS A 269 -0.62 46.87 -17.37
N LEU A 270 -1.59 47.75 -17.60
CA LEU A 270 -1.90 48.85 -16.68
C LEU A 270 -3.29 49.41 -17.06
N CYS A 271 -4.12 49.50 -16.03
CA CYS A 271 -5.52 49.93 -16.03
C CYS A 271 -5.60 51.47 -15.82
N PRO A 272 -6.78 52.07 -15.62
CA PRO A 272 -7.72 52.70 -16.57
C PRO A 272 -7.65 54.25 -16.43
N PRO A 273 -8.55 55.15 -16.95
CA PRO A 273 -10.00 55.17 -16.71
C PRO A 273 -10.90 55.70 -17.87
N CYS A 274 -12.21 55.50 -17.68
CA CYS A 274 -13.35 56.37 -18.05
C CYS A 274 -13.42 57.03 -19.44
N SER A 275 -14.49 56.70 -20.18
CA SER A 275 -15.52 57.68 -20.57
C SER A 275 -16.68 57.03 -21.31
N HIS A 276 -17.90 57.34 -20.87
CA HIS A 276 -19.16 57.15 -21.57
C HIS A 276 -19.16 57.77 -22.97
N SER A 277 -19.88 57.15 -23.91
CA SER A 277 -21.04 57.79 -24.55
C SER A 277 -21.73 56.85 -25.54
N HIS A 278 -23.06 56.90 -25.47
CA HIS A 278 -24.06 56.30 -26.36
C HIS A 278 -23.87 56.69 -27.83
N GLU A 279 -24.43 55.90 -28.77
CA GLU A 279 -25.63 56.31 -29.54
C GLU A 279 -26.09 55.29 -30.61
N HIS A 280 -27.43 55.14 -30.67
CA HIS A 280 -28.34 54.79 -31.77
C HIS A 280 -28.02 53.59 -32.70
N SER A 281 -28.73 52.45 -32.68
CA SER A 281 -30.18 52.14 -32.80
C SER A 281 -30.75 52.36 -34.21
N GLN A 282 -31.03 51.27 -34.95
CA GLN A 282 -32.32 50.86 -35.54
C GLN A 282 -32.16 49.93 -36.76
N HIS A 283 -32.64 48.67 -36.64
CA HIS A 283 -33.65 48.00 -37.48
C HIS A 283 -33.57 46.45 -37.43
N LEU A 284 -34.71 45.88 -37.02
CA LEU A 284 -35.18 44.48 -36.95
C LEU A 284 -35.23 43.78 -38.34
N PRO A 285 -35.36 42.43 -38.48
CA PRO A 285 -36.20 41.59 -37.62
C PRO A 285 -35.73 40.16 -37.26
N ALA A 286 -36.29 39.69 -36.15
CA ALA A 286 -36.79 38.33 -35.91
C ALA A 286 -35.90 37.12 -36.31
N LEU A 287 -35.05 36.69 -35.38
CA LEU A 287 -34.80 35.25 -35.15
C LEU A 287 -34.58 35.02 -33.65
N ALA A 288 -35.63 35.20 -32.86
CA ALA A 288 -35.61 34.95 -31.43
C ALA A 288 -36.76 34.01 -31.06
N LEU A 289 -36.56 32.70 -31.26
CA LEU A 289 -37.09 31.66 -30.37
C LEU A 289 -36.49 30.29 -30.75
N ALA A 290 -35.27 29.98 -30.26
CA ALA A 290 -34.77 28.61 -30.01
C ALA A 290 -33.25 28.59 -29.76
N ALA A 291 -32.75 29.25 -28.71
CA ALA A 291 -31.39 28.98 -28.20
C ALA A 291 -31.19 29.39 -26.74
N MET A 292 -32.26 29.44 -25.94
CA MET A 292 -32.16 29.50 -24.48
C MET A 292 -32.94 28.35 -23.90
N THR A 293 -32.34 27.17 -23.95
CA THR A 293 -32.61 26.03 -23.06
C THR A 293 -31.51 24.99 -23.31
N ALA A 294 -30.99 24.43 -22.21
CA ALA A 294 -29.90 23.46 -22.13
C ALA A 294 -28.45 24.01 -22.12
N VAL A 295 -28.17 24.97 -21.23
CA VAL A 295 -27.01 24.77 -20.35
C VAL A 295 -27.56 24.30 -19.01
N SER A 296 -27.84 23.00 -18.93
CA SER A 296 -28.11 22.33 -17.68
C SER A 296 -27.58 20.91 -17.80
N SER A 297 -26.86 20.51 -16.76
CA SER A 297 -26.30 19.17 -16.51
C SER A 297 -24.89 18.90 -17.05
N SER A 298 -23.89 19.56 -16.46
CA SER A 298 -22.54 18.97 -16.33
C SER A 298 -21.98 19.00 -14.90
N PHE A 299 -22.79 19.34 -13.89
CA PHE A 299 -22.41 19.25 -12.47
C PHE A 299 -22.62 17.86 -11.87
N ALA A 300 -23.07 16.87 -12.66
CA ALA A 300 -23.56 15.60 -12.16
C ALA A 300 -22.47 14.57 -11.78
N ASP A 301 -21.18 14.95 -11.72
CA ASP A 301 -20.08 13.97 -11.53
C ASP A 301 -19.03 14.37 -10.46
N GLU A 302 -19.22 15.50 -9.76
CA GLU A 302 -18.33 15.95 -8.69
C GLU A 302 -18.98 15.85 -7.31
N PHE A 303 -18.15 15.60 -6.28
CA PHE A 303 -18.59 15.63 -4.90
C PHE A 303 -18.84 17.07 -4.45
N THR A 304 -20.07 17.34 -4.01
CA THR A 304 -20.47 18.61 -3.40
C THR A 304 -20.66 18.44 -1.90
N PRO A 305 -20.12 19.36 -1.06
CA PRO A 305 -20.43 19.38 0.35
C PRO A 305 -21.93 19.62 0.57
N VAL A 306 -22.58 18.79 1.37
CA VAL A 306 -24.00 18.99 1.78
C VAL A 306 -24.13 19.61 3.17
N PHE A 307 -23.00 19.79 3.86
CA PHE A 307 -22.90 20.51 5.12
C PHE A 307 -21.79 21.56 5.01
N ASN A 308 -22.07 22.77 5.48
CA ASN A 308 -21.19 23.93 5.32
C ASN A 308 -20.11 24.04 6.42
N GLY A 309 -20.15 23.19 7.45
CA GLY A 309 -19.16 23.18 8.54
C GLY A 309 -19.36 24.28 9.59
N ARG A 310 -20.41 25.09 9.50
CA ARG A 310 -20.61 26.26 10.37
C ARG A 310 -21.98 26.28 11.06
N ASP A 311 -23.03 25.96 10.33
CA ASP A 311 -24.41 26.00 10.81
C ASP A 311 -25.26 24.93 10.12
N LEU A 312 -26.49 24.71 10.60
CA LEU A 312 -27.42 23.74 10.02
C LEU A 312 -28.14 24.26 8.77
N GLY A 313 -27.61 25.29 8.09
CA GLY A 313 -28.13 25.82 6.84
C GLY A 313 -28.27 24.70 5.79
N GLY A 314 -29.47 24.56 5.24
CA GLY A 314 -29.81 23.47 4.31
C GLY A 314 -30.26 22.17 4.97
N TRP A 315 -30.46 22.15 6.29
CA TRP A 315 -31.00 21.03 7.05
C TRP A 315 -32.21 21.45 7.88
N ARG A 316 -33.15 20.52 8.10
CA ARG A 316 -34.33 20.70 8.97
C ARG A 316 -34.34 19.61 10.02
N GLY A 317 -34.25 19.98 11.29
CA GLY A 317 -34.26 19.09 12.44
C GLY A 317 -35.25 19.61 13.49
N MET A 318 -35.54 18.80 14.50
CA MET A 318 -36.30 19.27 15.66
C MET A 318 -35.43 20.21 16.50
N ASP A 319 -36.04 21.28 17.00
CA ASP A 319 -35.36 22.28 17.82
C ASP A 319 -34.79 21.65 19.10
N GLY A 320 -33.60 22.11 19.50
CA GLY A 320 -32.92 21.65 20.72
C GLY A 320 -32.23 20.29 20.63
N LEU A 321 -32.38 19.54 19.54
CA LEU A 321 -31.74 18.22 19.38
C LEU A 321 -30.45 18.24 18.55
N TRP A 322 -30.25 19.30 17.76
CA TRP A 322 -29.15 19.40 16.80
C TRP A 322 -28.40 20.72 16.95
N SER A 323 -27.08 20.64 16.89
CA SER A 323 -26.16 21.79 16.94
C SER A 323 -24.98 21.59 15.98
N VAL A 324 -24.11 22.58 15.90
CA VAL A 324 -22.80 22.47 15.23
C VAL A 324 -21.70 22.77 16.23
N GLU A 325 -20.76 21.84 16.37
CA GLU A 325 -19.59 21.96 17.25
C GLU A 325 -18.34 21.51 16.48
N ASP A 326 -17.26 22.29 16.52
CA ASP A 326 -15.97 21.99 15.86
C ASP A 326 -16.09 21.55 14.39
N GLY A 327 -17.01 22.18 13.66
CA GLY A 327 -17.26 21.87 12.25
C GLY A 327 -17.92 20.51 12.01
N ALA A 328 -18.59 19.94 13.02
CA ALA A 328 -19.42 18.74 12.92
C ALA A 328 -20.87 19.06 13.30
N ILE A 329 -21.82 18.44 12.59
CA ILE A 329 -23.21 18.34 13.03
C ILE A 329 -23.24 17.43 14.25
N VAL A 330 -23.80 17.90 15.35
CA VAL A 330 -23.98 17.14 16.59
C VAL A 330 -25.46 16.91 16.80
N GLY A 331 -25.86 15.65 16.94
CA GLY A 331 -27.19 15.26 17.39
C GLY A 331 -27.10 14.65 18.78
N GLN A 332 -27.99 15.02 19.70
CA GLN A 332 -27.95 14.50 21.07
C GLN A 332 -29.35 14.33 21.68
N THR A 333 -29.51 13.25 22.44
CA THR A 333 -30.62 13.07 23.39
C THR A 333 -30.04 12.87 24.80
N THR A 334 -30.73 13.39 25.80
CA THR A 334 -30.32 13.25 27.21
C THR A 334 -31.41 12.55 28.01
N LYS A 335 -31.13 12.23 29.28
CA LYS A 335 -32.17 11.68 30.17
C LYS A 335 -33.29 12.69 30.41
N ASP A 336 -32.94 13.97 30.49
CA ASP A 336 -33.87 15.07 30.77
C ASP A 336 -34.61 15.55 29.50
N HIS A 337 -34.07 15.24 28.32
CA HIS A 337 -34.67 15.54 27.02
C HIS A 337 -34.74 14.28 26.15
N PRO A 338 -35.62 13.31 26.49
CA PRO A 338 -35.85 12.13 25.67
C PRO A 338 -36.71 12.47 24.43
N ILE A 339 -36.72 11.58 23.45
CA ILE A 339 -37.59 11.66 22.26
C ILE A 339 -38.61 10.53 22.25
N GLU A 340 -39.84 10.82 21.83
CA GLU A 340 -40.95 9.84 21.81
C GLU A 340 -40.89 8.86 20.64
N SER A 341 -40.21 9.26 19.56
CA SER A 341 -40.02 8.52 18.31
C SER A 341 -38.68 8.85 17.69
N ASN A 342 -38.17 7.97 16.82
CA ASN A 342 -37.01 8.27 15.99
C ASN A 342 -37.26 9.56 15.21
N THR A 343 -36.30 10.48 15.21
CA THR A 343 -36.37 11.75 14.50
C THR A 343 -35.11 11.94 13.66
N PHE A 344 -35.19 12.77 12.63
CA PHE A 344 -34.13 12.91 11.65
C PHE A 344 -33.81 14.37 11.38
N LEU A 345 -32.52 14.67 11.23
CA LEU A 345 -32.06 15.90 10.59
C LEU A 345 -32.14 15.68 9.07
N VAL A 346 -33.11 16.30 8.42
CA VAL A 346 -33.44 16.06 7.00
C VAL A 346 -32.80 17.12 6.12
N TRP A 347 -32.03 16.68 5.12
CA TRP A 347 -31.42 17.58 4.14
C TRP A 347 -32.47 18.23 3.24
N GLN A 348 -32.38 19.54 3.07
CA GLN A 348 -33.34 20.34 2.30
C GLN A 348 -32.92 20.56 0.84
N GLY A 349 -31.74 20.08 0.43
CA GLY A 349 -31.23 20.27 -0.94
C GLY A 349 -31.88 19.38 -2.01
N GLY A 350 -32.89 18.58 -1.67
CA GLY A 350 -33.72 17.86 -2.63
C GLY A 350 -33.90 16.38 -2.32
N GLU A 351 -34.04 15.58 -3.37
CA GLU A 351 -34.09 14.12 -3.32
C GLU A 351 -32.80 13.53 -3.90
N VAL A 352 -32.34 12.42 -3.33
CA VAL A 352 -31.24 11.61 -3.83
C VAL A 352 -31.82 10.40 -4.56
N ALA A 353 -31.34 10.13 -5.78
CA ALA A 353 -31.76 9.01 -6.62
C ALA A 353 -30.58 8.05 -6.84
N ASP A 354 -29.89 8.13 -7.98
CA ASP A 354 -28.58 7.50 -8.16
C ASP A 354 -27.49 8.44 -7.63
N PHE A 355 -26.79 8.01 -6.58
CA PHE A 355 -25.83 8.87 -5.89
C PHE A 355 -24.74 8.08 -5.18
N GLU A 356 -23.69 8.80 -4.82
CA GLU A 356 -22.68 8.41 -3.86
C GLU A 356 -22.60 9.44 -2.74
N PHE A 357 -22.73 8.99 -1.51
CA PHE A 357 -22.62 9.81 -0.31
C PHE A 357 -21.44 9.35 0.54
N THR A 358 -20.71 10.30 1.12
CA THR A 358 -19.65 10.03 2.10
C THR A 358 -19.77 10.98 3.29
N ALA A 359 -19.44 10.49 4.49
CA ALA A 359 -19.30 11.30 5.68
C ALA A 359 -18.30 10.66 6.65
N LYS A 360 -17.76 11.46 7.57
CA LYS A 360 -17.15 10.94 8.80
C LYS A 360 -18.19 11.00 9.91
N ALA A 361 -18.33 9.91 10.66
CA ALA A 361 -19.31 9.81 11.73
C ALA A 361 -18.76 9.07 12.95
N ARG A 362 -19.20 9.47 14.14
CA ARG A 362 -18.97 8.77 15.42
C ARG A 362 -20.21 8.91 16.31
N PHE A 363 -20.46 7.95 17.18
CA PHE A 363 -21.67 7.89 18.00
C PHE A 363 -21.42 7.14 19.31
N LYS A 364 -22.23 7.41 20.33
CA LYS A 364 -22.18 6.66 21.60
C LYS A 364 -23.55 6.63 22.27
N GLY A 365 -23.74 5.65 23.15
CA GLY A 365 -24.92 5.50 23.98
C GLY A 365 -26.05 4.72 23.32
N ASN A 366 -26.47 5.10 22.10
CA ASN A 366 -27.53 4.41 21.35
C ASN A 366 -27.18 4.32 19.85
N ASN A 367 -27.99 3.64 19.04
CA ASN A 367 -27.76 3.55 17.60
C ASN A 367 -28.12 4.87 16.87
N SER A 368 -27.47 5.11 15.74
CA SER A 368 -27.80 6.18 14.79
C SER A 368 -27.82 5.58 13.38
N GLY A 369 -27.83 6.42 12.35
CA GLY A 369 -27.79 5.99 10.97
C GLY A 369 -27.95 7.13 9.98
N VAL A 370 -27.72 6.81 8.71
CA VAL A 370 -27.97 7.71 7.59
C VAL A 370 -29.12 7.13 6.77
N GLN A 371 -30.26 7.82 6.77
CA GLN A 371 -31.42 7.53 5.94
C GLN A 371 -31.22 8.09 4.53
N TYR A 372 -31.61 7.32 3.51
CA TYR A 372 -31.53 7.74 2.12
C TYR A 372 -32.67 7.14 1.29
N ARG A 373 -32.93 7.76 0.12
CA ARG A 373 -34.07 7.42 -0.75
C ARG A 373 -35.39 7.27 0.03
N SER A 374 -35.55 8.06 1.09
CA SER A 374 -36.60 7.88 2.09
C SER A 374 -37.74 8.88 1.91
N THR A 375 -38.92 8.56 2.41
CA THR A 375 -40.07 9.47 2.42
C THR A 375 -40.30 10.03 3.81
N LEU A 376 -40.76 11.28 3.90
CA LEU A 376 -41.16 11.89 5.15
C LEU A 376 -42.53 11.33 5.56
N LEU A 377 -42.53 10.51 6.61
CA LEU A 377 -43.74 9.86 7.14
C LEU A 377 -44.50 10.79 8.08
N ASP A 378 -43.78 11.50 8.93
CA ASP A 378 -44.34 12.49 9.86
C ASP A 378 -43.54 13.80 9.70
N PRO A 379 -44.10 14.82 9.04
CA PRO A 379 -43.40 16.08 8.83
C PRO A 379 -43.16 16.90 10.08
N GLU A 380 -43.98 16.73 11.12
CA GLU A 380 -43.90 17.48 12.37
C GLU A 380 -42.81 16.89 13.27
N LYS A 381 -42.80 15.56 13.42
CA LYS A 381 -41.78 14.84 14.20
C LYS A 381 -40.51 14.52 13.40
N LEU A 382 -40.49 14.89 12.13
CA LEU A 382 -39.43 14.62 11.16
C LEU A 382 -39.05 13.14 11.06
N VAL A 383 -40.05 12.27 11.04
CA VAL A 383 -39.86 10.82 10.91
C VAL A 383 -39.70 10.47 9.42
N LEU A 384 -38.61 9.79 9.08
CA LEU A 384 -38.41 9.21 7.74
C LEU A 384 -38.81 7.73 7.72
N THR A 385 -39.26 7.26 6.55
CA THR A 385 -39.43 5.83 6.23
C THR A 385 -38.62 5.49 4.97
N GLY A 386 -37.87 4.39 4.98
CA GLY A 386 -37.04 3.99 3.84
C GLY A 386 -35.74 3.29 4.24
N TYR A 387 -34.73 3.38 3.37
CA TYR A 387 -33.44 2.72 3.57
C TYR A 387 -32.51 3.48 4.53
N GLN A 388 -31.92 2.74 5.46
CA GLN A 388 -30.94 3.22 6.43
C GLN A 388 -29.62 2.46 6.31
N LEU A 389 -28.51 3.19 6.25
CA LEU A 389 -27.23 2.68 6.74
C LEU A 389 -27.23 2.80 8.25
N ASP A 390 -27.30 1.67 8.94
CA ASP A 390 -27.40 1.64 10.40
C ASP A 390 -26.03 1.76 11.08
N MET A 391 -25.93 2.58 12.11
CA MET A 391 -24.75 2.77 12.96
C MET A 391 -25.07 2.26 14.36
N HIS A 392 -24.86 0.96 14.56
CA HIS A 392 -25.26 0.26 15.78
C HIS A 392 -24.05 -0.08 16.67
N PRO A 393 -24.15 0.01 18.02
CA PRO A 393 -23.03 -0.32 18.92
C PRO A 393 -22.55 -1.78 18.82
N LYS A 394 -23.47 -2.70 18.51
CA LYS A 394 -23.13 -4.11 18.23
C LYS A 394 -22.40 -4.25 16.88
N PRO A 395 -21.17 -4.80 16.85
CA PRO A 395 -20.34 -4.86 15.64
C PRO A 395 -20.98 -5.54 14.41
N ASN A 396 -21.90 -6.49 14.62
CA ASN A 396 -22.57 -7.23 13.55
C ASN A 396 -23.66 -6.41 12.83
N PHE A 397 -24.05 -5.26 13.37
CA PHE A 397 -25.11 -4.42 12.83
C PHE A 397 -24.59 -3.06 12.32
N PHE A 398 -23.38 -2.64 12.67
CA PHE A 398 -22.79 -1.43 12.10
C PHE A 398 -22.52 -1.61 10.60
N GLY A 399 -23.19 -0.79 9.78
CA GLY A 399 -23.10 -0.78 8.32
C GLY A 399 -24.19 -1.61 7.65
N MET A 400 -25.09 -2.23 8.42
CA MET A 400 -26.19 -3.03 7.87
C MET A 400 -27.18 -2.16 7.08
N LEU A 401 -27.95 -2.79 6.20
CA LEU A 401 -29.10 -2.17 5.54
C LEU A 401 -30.36 -2.45 6.35
N TYR A 402 -30.96 -1.39 6.89
CA TYR A 402 -32.21 -1.46 7.65
C TYR A 402 -33.32 -0.66 6.96
N GLY A 403 -34.53 -1.17 6.96
CA GLY A 403 -35.74 -0.52 6.47
C GLY A 403 -36.49 0.16 7.62
N GLU A 404 -36.17 1.42 7.88
CA GLU A 404 -36.82 2.20 8.94
C GLU A 404 -38.29 2.43 8.60
N LYS A 405 -39.19 1.89 9.43
CA LYS A 405 -40.66 1.94 9.23
C LYS A 405 -41.08 1.60 7.79
N TYR A 406 -40.32 0.73 7.13
CA TYR A 406 -40.45 0.47 5.70
C TYR A 406 -41.21 -0.83 5.47
N GLY A 407 -42.53 -0.76 5.68
CA GLY A 407 -43.39 -1.94 5.70
C GLY A 407 -42.93 -2.96 6.76
N THR A 408 -42.81 -4.22 6.36
CA THR A 408 -42.31 -5.32 7.21
C THR A 408 -40.82 -5.61 7.05
N ARG A 409 -40.08 -4.77 6.29
CA ARG A 409 -38.73 -5.10 5.80
C ARG A 409 -37.65 -5.11 6.88
N GLY A 410 -37.74 -4.26 7.91
CA GLY A 410 -36.85 -4.29 9.08
C GLY A 410 -35.36 -4.48 8.71
N LYS A 411 -34.71 -5.54 9.21
CA LYS A 411 -33.33 -5.88 8.82
C LYS A 411 -33.31 -6.51 7.42
N ILE A 412 -32.95 -5.74 6.41
CA ILE A 412 -32.90 -6.19 5.01
C ILE A 412 -31.64 -7.01 4.76
N ALA A 413 -30.47 -6.49 5.14
CA ALA A 413 -29.20 -7.20 5.05
C ALA A 413 -28.33 -6.87 6.26
N THR A 414 -27.89 -7.88 7.00
CA THR A 414 -26.91 -7.70 8.08
C THR A 414 -25.50 -7.55 7.52
N ARG A 415 -24.58 -7.02 8.34
CA ARG A 415 -23.20 -6.86 7.93
C ARG A 415 -22.61 -8.17 7.41
N GLY A 416 -21.89 -8.05 6.30
CA GLY A 416 -21.19 -9.15 5.64
C GLY A 416 -22.01 -9.85 4.56
N GLN A 417 -23.25 -9.44 4.31
CA GLN A 417 -24.12 -10.12 3.36
C GLN A 417 -24.15 -9.46 1.98
N ARG A 418 -24.02 -10.29 0.95
CA ARG A 418 -24.44 -9.96 -0.41
C ARG A 418 -25.74 -10.68 -0.72
N ILE A 419 -26.80 -9.93 -0.97
CA ILE A 419 -28.14 -10.48 -1.17
C ILE A 419 -28.83 -9.88 -2.39
N GLU A 420 -29.85 -10.57 -2.85
CA GLU A 420 -30.83 -10.08 -3.80
C GLU A 420 -32.23 -10.22 -3.19
N VAL A 421 -33.01 -9.15 -3.21
CA VAL A 421 -34.43 -9.19 -2.85
C VAL A 421 -35.20 -9.36 -4.14
N GLY A 422 -35.91 -10.48 -4.30
CA GLY A 422 -36.69 -10.79 -5.49
C GLY A 422 -37.96 -9.92 -5.61
N PRO A 423 -38.63 -9.92 -6.78
CA PRO A 423 -39.89 -9.20 -7.00
C PRO A 423 -41.05 -9.63 -6.09
N ASP A 424 -40.93 -10.80 -5.46
CA ASP A 424 -41.88 -11.34 -4.48
C ASP A 424 -41.51 -11.01 -3.02
N GLY A 425 -40.52 -10.14 -2.82
CA GLY A 425 -40.01 -9.72 -1.52
C GLY A 425 -39.12 -10.76 -0.81
N LYS A 426 -38.82 -11.90 -1.45
CA LYS A 426 -37.97 -12.93 -0.84
C LYS A 426 -36.50 -12.57 -0.95
N VAL A 427 -35.77 -12.77 0.16
CA VAL A 427 -34.33 -12.53 0.25
C VAL A 427 -33.54 -13.77 -0.17
N ASN A 428 -32.72 -13.63 -1.21
CA ASN A 428 -31.76 -14.61 -1.69
C ASN A 428 -30.35 -14.21 -1.28
N VAL A 429 -29.67 -15.05 -0.49
CA VAL A 429 -28.26 -14.81 -0.13
C VAL A 429 -27.37 -15.26 -1.27
N LEU A 430 -26.76 -14.30 -1.96
CA LEU A 430 -25.87 -14.54 -3.10
C LEU A 430 -24.44 -14.84 -2.66
N GLY A 431 -24.01 -14.29 -1.52
CA GLY A 431 -22.68 -14.49 -0.98
C GLY A 431 -22.40 -13.61 0.23
N THR A 432 -21.12 -13.39 0.50
CA THR A 432 -20.64 -12.52 1.58
C THR A 432 -19.76 -11.40 1.03
N VAL A 433 -19.76 -10.25 1.70
CA VAL A 433 -18.95 -9.06 1.39
C VAL A 433 -18.19 -8.58 2.63
N GLY A 434 -17.16 -7.78 2.44
CA GLY A 434 -16.38 -7.22 3.56
C GLY A 434 -15.55 -8.25 4.31
N ASP A 435 -15.14 -7.89 5.52
CA ASP A 435 -14.24 -8.67 6.37
C ASP A 435 -14.67 -8.63 7.86
N GLU A 436 -13.82 -9.17 8.75
CA GLU A 436 -14.04 -9.21 10.20
C GLU A 436 -13.66 -7.88 10.92
N SER A 437 -13.45 -6.77 10.20
CA SER A 437 -13.05 -5.48 10.78
C SER A 437 -13.93 -5.06 11.96
N LYS A 438 -13.37 -4.55 13.04
CA LYS A 438 -14.17 -3.97 14.13
C LYS A 438 -14.23 -2.47 13.93
N PHE A 439 -15.44 -1.92 13.96
CA PHE A 439 -15.66 -0.47 13.89
C PHE A 439 -15.92 0.04 15.31
N SER A 440 -15.27 1.13 15.68
CA SER A 440 -15.46 1.79 16.97
C SER A 440 -16.68 2.68 16.92
N ASP A 441 -17.47 2.76 17.99
CA ASP A 441 -18.58 3.68 18.10
C ASP A 441 -18.09 5.12 18.30
N TRP A 442 -17.09 5.35 19.17
CA TRP A 442 -16.61 6.68 19.54
C TRP A 442 -15.32 7.16 18.84
N GLU A 443 -14.90 6.50 17.76
CA GLU A 443 -13.87 7.02 16.84
C GLU A 443 -14.49 7.49 15.51
N TRP A 444 -13.78 8.36 14.78
CA TRP A 444 -14.25 8.84 13.48
C TRP A 444 -14.19 7.73 12.42
N ASN A 445 -15.36 7.25 12.00
CA ASN A 445 -15.49 6.29 10.92
C ASN A 445 -15.90 6.98 9.62
N ARG A 446 -15.31 6.60 8.48
CA ARG A 446 -15.79 7.03 7.16
C ARG A 446 -16.92 6.11 6.72
N VAL A 447 -18.14 6.63 6.63
CA VAL A 447 -19.28 5.94 6.03
C VAL A 447 -19.42 6.34 4.56
N ARG A 448 -19.78 5.38 3.71
CA ARG A 448 -20.03 5.59 2.27
C ARG A 448 -21.26 4.81 1.86
N ILE A 449 -22.16 5.45 1.11
CA ILE A 449 -23.36 4.85 0.52
C ILE A 449 -23.25 5.03 -0.98
N VAL A 450 -23.40 3.93 -1.73
CA VAL A 450 -23.51 3.93 -3.18
C VAL A 450 -24.86 3.32 -3.53
N ALA A 451 -25.71 4.10 -4.17
CA ALA A 451 -27.04 3.66 -4.59
C ALA A 451 -27.18 3.95 -6.09
N VAL A 452 -27.29 2.89 -6.91
CA VAL A 452 -27.37 2.99 -8.36
C VAL A 452 -28.42 2.01 -8.86
N GLY A 453 -29.51 2.52 -9.44
CA GLY A 453 -30.68 1.72 -9.77
C GLY A 453 -31.18 0.95 -8.54
N ALA A 454 -31.37 -0.36 -8.68
CA ALA A 454 -31.77 -1.27 -7.60
C ALA A 454 -30.64 -1.68 -6.64
N ARG A 455 -29.38 -1.37 -6.95
CA ARG A 455 -28.23 -1.86 -6.17
C ARG A 455 -27.78 -0.85 -5.13
N LEU A 456 -27.68 -1.30 -3.88
CA LEU A 456 -27.38 -0.53 -2.69
C LEU A 456 -26.14 -1.13 -2.02
N ILE A 457 -25.12 -0.31 -1.78
CA ILE A 457 -23.85 -0.73 -1.21
C ILE A 457 -23.46 0.22 -0.09
N HIS A 458 -23.12 -0.32 1.08
CA HIS A 458 -22.55 0.46 2.17
C HIS A 458 -21.09 0.11 2.38
N GLN A 459 -20.26 1.10 2.71
CA GLN A 459 -18.92 0.87 3.23
C GLN A 459 -18.70 1.64 4.54
N VAL A 460 -17.93 1.03 5.44
CA VAL A 460 -17.41 1.67 6.66
C VAL A 460 -15.91 1.49 6.67
N ASN A 461 -15.16 2.60 6.76
CA ASN A 461 -13.69 2.64 6.71
C ASN A 461 -13.10 1.93 5.47
N GLY A 462 -13.82 1.94 4.35
CA GLY A 462 -13.41 1.29 3.10
C GLY A 462 -13.83 -0.18 2.97
N VAL A 463 -14.36 -0.80 4.04
CA VAL A 463 -14.87 -2.18 4.02
C VAL A 463 -16.32 -2.19 3.56
N THR A 464 -16.64 -2.95 2.52
CA THR A 464 -18.03 -3.17 2.07
C THR A 464 -18.80 -3.95 3.13
N THR A 465 -19.81 -3.33 3.72
CA THR A 465 -20.58 -3.93 4.83
C THR A 465 -21.83 -4.65 4.35
N ILE A 466 -22.43 -4.22 3.24
CA ILE A 466 -23.54 -4.90 2.53
C ILE A 466 -23.43 -4.62 1.03
N ASP A 467 -23.96 -5.54 0.23
CA ASP A 467 -24.20 -5.38 -1.21
C ASP A 467 -25.57 -6.00 -1.54
N VAL A 468 -26.55 -5.15 -1.81
CA VAL A 468 -27.95 -5.55 -1.94
C VAL A 468 -28.46 -5.13 -3.30
N THR A 469 -29.04 -6.06 -4.06
CA THR A 469 -29.86 -5.71 -5.22
C THR A 469 -31.32 -5.90 -4.86
N ASP A 470 -32.11 -4.83 -4.84
CA ASP A 470 -33.51 -4.86 -4.39
C ASP A 470 -34.47 -4.72 -5.59
N HIS A 471 -35.01 -5.86 -6.06
CA HIS A 471 -35.94 -5.93 -7.18
C HIS A 471 -37.41 -5.95 -6.75
N ASP A 472 -37.69 -5.82 -5.46
CA ASP A 472 -39.07 -5.80 -4.98
C ASP A 472 -39.78 -4.51 -5.50
N PRO A 473 -41.03 -4.60 -5.99
CA PRO A 473 -41.75 -3.47 -6.57
C PRO A 473 -41.91 -2.27 -5.62
N SER A 474 -41.85 -2.47 -4.31
CA SER A 474 -41.93 -1.40 -3.32
C SER A 474 -40.59 -0.70 -3.09
N ALA A 475 -39.49 -1.15 -3.71
CA ALA A 475 -38.14 -0.61 -3.54
C ALA A 475 -38.06 0.87 -3.94
N MET A 476 -37.60 1.72 -3.02
CA MET A 476 -37.47 3.16 -3.27
C MET A 476 -36.24 3.45 -4.14
N THR A 477 -36.45 4.10 -5.28
CA THR A 477 -35.37 4.48 -6.21
C THR A 477 -34.89 5.93 -6.03
N LYS A 478 -35.67 6.75 -5.31
CA LYS A 478 -35.33 8.14 -4.97
C LYS A 478 -36.05 8.60 -3.69
N GLY A 479 -35.55 9.64 -3.04
CA GLY A 479 -36.18 10.25 -1.88
C GLY A 479 -35.23 11.11 -1.04
N LYS A 480 -35.62 11.45 0.18
CA LYS A 480 -34.86 12.28 1.12
C LYS A 480 -33.61 11.61 1.68
N LEU A 481 -32.65 12.44 2.08
CA LEU A 481 -31.46 12.11 2.87
C LEU A 481 -31.63 12.67 4.28
N GLY A 482 -31.29 11.91 5.31
CA GLY A 482 -31.37 12.37 6.70
C GLY A 482 -30.45 11.64 7.68
N LEU A 483 -30.20 12.26 8.83
CA LEU A 483 -29.34 11.73 9.90
C LEU A 483 -30.18 11.40 11.13
N GLN A 484 -30.01 10.23 11.73
CA GLN A 484 -30.91 9.71 12.76
C GLN A 484 -30.50 10.10 14.19
N LEU A 485 -31.49 10.51 14.99
CA LEU A 485 -31.50 10.29 16.44
C LEU A 485 -32.53 9.21 16.77
N HIS A 486 -32.06 8.14 17.41
CA HIS A 486 -32.89 6.99 17.73
C HIS A 486 -33.57 7.15 19.09
N LYS A 487 -34.82 6.74 19.17
CA LYS A 487 -35.58 6.66 20.41
C LYS A 487 -34.89 5.71 21.39
N GLY A 488 -34.86 6.09 22.66
CA GLY A 488 -34.40 5.20 23.73
C GLY A 488 -33.43 5.89 24.66
N GLY A 489 -32.37 5.19 25.04
CA GLY A 489 -31.35 5.71 25.94
C GLY A 489 -30.66 6.97 25.39
N PRO A 490 -30.07 7.80 26.27
CA PRO A 490 -29.30 8.97 25.88
C PRO A 490 -28.24 8.61 24.84
N MET A 491 -28.12 9.44 23.82
CA MET A 491 -27.16 9.22 22.75
C MET A 491 -26.55 10.51 22.27
N ARG A 492 -25.37 10.37 21.68
CA ARG A 492 -24.73 11.45 20.94
C ARG A 492 -24.18 10.90 19.64
N VAL A 493 -24.39 11.62 18.55
CA VAL A 493 -23.83 11.32 17.23
C VAL A 493 -23.24 12.59 16.64
N GLU A 494 -22.12 12.44 15.93
CA GLU A 494 -21.45 13.55 15.26
C GLU A 494 -21.14 13.18 13.82
N PHE A 495 -21.41 14.11 12.90
CA PHE A 495 -21.15 13.95 11.47
C PHE A 495 -20.35 15.15 10.92
N LYS A 496 -19.29 14.88 10.15
CA LYS A 496 -18.55 15.92 9.42
C LYS A 496 -18.06 15.43 8.07
N ASP A 497 -17.56 16.35 7.24
CA ASP A 497 -17.12 16.05 5.87
C ASP A 497 -18.23 15.38 5.01
N LEU A 498 -19.49 15.77 5.19
CA LEU A 498 -20.62 15.22 4.42
C LEU A 498 -20.54 15.70 2.97
N LYS A 499 -20.37 14.76 2.04
CA LYS A 499 -20.28 15.04 0.60
C LYS A 499 -21.21 14.12 -0.17
N LEU A 500 -21.88 14.70 -1.16
CA LEU A 500 -22.81 14.01 -2.05
C LEU A 500 -22.36 14.19 -3.49
N ARG A 501 -22.47 13.14 -4.28
CA ARG A 501 -22.27 13.15 -5.72
C ARG A 501 -23.48 12.47 -6.35
N ALA A 502 -24.28 13.21 -7.11
CA ALA A 502 -25.26 12.58 -8.00
C ALA A 502 -24.51 11.72 -9.03
N LEU A 503 -25.13 10.66 -9.54
CA LEU A 503 -24.49 9.77 -10.51
C LEU A 503 -25.34 9.71 -11.78
N ASN A 504 -24.71 10.01 -12.92
CA ASN A 504 -25.30 9.65 -14.20
C ASN A 504 -25.12 8.15 -14.47
N ALA A 505 -25.86 7.61 -15.46
CA ALA A 505 -25.85 6.18 -15.76
C ALA A 505 -24.46 5.61 -16.09
N ALA A 506 -23.59 6.40 -16.76
CA ALA A 506 -22.25 5.95 -17.13
C ALA A 506 -21.33 5.86 -15.91
N VAL A 507 -21.32 6.88 -15.05
CA VAL A 507 -20.52 6.91 -13.83
C VAL A 507 -21.04 5.90 -12.80
N GLY A 508 -22.37 5.82 -12.63
CA GLY A 508 -23.00 4.81 -11.77
C GLY A 508 -22.66 3.38 -12.22
N SER A 509 -22.73 3.09 -13.52
CA SER A 509 -22.35 1.78 -14.06
C SER A 509 -20.86 1.48 -13.90
N ALA A 510 -19.98 2.47 -14.07
CA ALA A 510 -18.54 2.31 -13.84
C ALA A 510 -18.25 2.03 -12.37
N LEU A 511 -18.89 2.78 -11.47
CA LEU A 511 -18.77 2.61 -10.02
C LEU A 511 -19.28 1.23 -9.57
N LEU A 512 -20.45 0.79 -10.05
CA LEU A 512 -20.95 -0.56 -9.76
C LEU A 512 -20.04 -1.67 -10.31
N LYS A 513 -19.28 -1.43 -11.39
CA LYS A 513 -18.29 -2.37 -11.90
C LYS A 513 -17.08 -2.48 -10.99
N GLU A 514 -16.68 -1.41 -10.30
CA GLU A 514 -15.67 -1.49 -9.23
C GLU A 514 -16.13 -2.52 -8.19
N PHE A 515 -17.39 -2.43 -7.75
CA PHE A 515 -18.04 -3.36 -6.81
C PHE A 515 -18.52 -4.69 -7.40
N ALA A 516 -18.46 -4.90 -8.71
CA ALA A 516 -18.71 -6.21 -9.33
C ALA A 516 -17.39 -6.95 -9.57
N SER A 517 -16.29 -6.19 -9.64
CA SER A 517 -14.94 -6.71 -9.75
C SER A 517 -14.33 -7.05 -8.38
N THR A 518 -14.90 -6.51 -7.29
CA THR A 518 -14.66 -6.94 -5.91
C THR A 518 -15.91 -7.70 -5.42
N ASP A 519 -15.73 -8.83 -4.75
CA ASP A 519 -16.77 -9.50 -3.93
C ASP A 519 -17.97 -10.17 -4.60
N SER A 520 -17.77 -11.35 -5.21
CA SER A 520 -18.77 -12.44 -5.07
C SER A 520 -18.14 -13.82 -5.12
N THR A 521 -18.26 -14.57 -4.03
CA THR A 521 -18.24 -16.03 -4.06
C THR A 521 -19.69 -16.52 -4.23
N PRO A 522 -20.01 -17.39 -5.20
CA PRO A 522 -21.36 -17.95 -5.34
C PRO A 522 -21.74 -18.83 -4.14
N ALA A 523 -22.96 -18.71 -3.64
CA ALA A 523 -23.49 -19.60 -2.61
C ALA A 523 -23.60 -21.06 -3.10
N LYS A 524 -23.12 -22.03 -2.28
CA LYS A 524 -23.41 -23.47 -2.47
C LYS A 524 -24.91 -23.73 -2.24
N PRO A 525 -25.57 -24.56 -3.07
CA PRO A 525 -27.00 -24.88 -2.89
C PRO A 525 -27.22 -25.66 -1.58
N LYS A 526 -28.16 -25.18 -0.76
CA LYS A 526 -28.61 -25.86 0.46
C LYS A 526 -29.39 -27.13 0.10
N GLY A 527 -28.81 -28.29 0.39
CA GLY A 527 -29.56 -29.54 0.50
C GLY A 527 -30.60 -29.42 1.63
N LYS A 528 -31.87 -29.67 1.30
CA LYS A 528 -33.00 -29.62 2.24
C LYS A 528 -32.79 -30.65 3.36
N GLY A 529 -32.71 -30.18 4.60
CA GLY A 529 -32.88 -31.04 5.77
C GLY A 529 -34.31 -31.57 5.83
N LYS A 530 -34.48 -32.87 6.09
CA LYS A 530 -35.72 -33.43 6.63
C LYS A 530 -35.48 -33.98 8.03
N ALA A 531 -36.46 -33.69 8.87
CA ALA A 531 -36.51 -33.91 10.31
C ALA A 531 -36.45 -35.38 10.72
N LYS A 532 -36.00 -35.62 11.96
CA LYS A 532 -36.04 -36.90 12.66
C LYS A 532 -37.49 -37.41 12.79
N ALA A 533 -37.72 -38.63 12.35
CA ALA A 533 -38.84 -39.47 12.81
C ALA A 533 -38.30 -40.86 13.19
N LYS A 534 -38.88 -41.44 14.26
CA LYS A 534 -38.49 -42.71 14.90
C LYS A 534 -38.64 -43.91 13.94
N LYS A 535 -37.70 -44.87 14.04
CA LYS A 535 -37.76 -46.21 13.43
C LYS A 535 -38.97 -47.01 13.95
N PRO A 536 -39.51 -47.92 13.13
CA PRO A 536 -39.29 -49.34 13.42
C PRO A 536 -38.44 -50.07 12.36
N ILE A 537 -37.99 -51.24 12.78
CA ILE A 537 -37.06 -52.17 12.12
C ILE A 537 -37.85 -53.14 11.22
N ASP A 538 -37.26 -53.54 10.08
CA ASP A 538 -37.11 -54.93 9.58
C ASP A 538 -36.39 -54.82 8.22
N ALA A 539 -35.10 -55.19 8.13
CA ALA A 539 -34.57 -56.53 7.93
C ALA A 539 -34.80 -57.05 6.49
N ALA A 540 -33.84 -56.78 5.60
CA ALA A 540 -33.39 -57.72 4.57
C ALA A 540 -32.04 -57.26 4.02
N GLU A 541 -31.10 -58.20 4.02
CA GLU A 541 -29.68 -58.09 3.71
C GLU A 541 -29.42 -57.81 2.22
N ALA A 542 -28.38 -57.02 1.94
CA ALA A 542 -27.56 -57.16 0.73
C ALA A 542 -26.19 -56.54 1.00
N GLU A 543 -25.15 -57.31 0.68
CA GLU A 543 -23.75 -57.17 1.06
C GLU A 543 -23.07 -55.86 0.66
N GLU A 544 -22.11 -55.50 1.50
CA GLU A 544 -21.30 -54.30 1.52
C GLU A 544 -20.00 -54.50 0.72
N THR A 545 -19.78 -53.69 -0.32
CA THR A 545 -18.41 -53.27 -0.69
C THR A 545 -18.40 -51.78 -1.05
N GLY A 546 -18.52 -50.94 -0.02
CA GLY A 546 -18.33 -49.49 -0.11
C GLY A 546 -17.00 -49.07 0.52
N ALA A 547 -15.94 -48.98 -0.29
CA ALA A 547 -14.68 -48.41 0.18
C ALA A 547 -14.79 -46.88 0.28
N THR A 548 -14.95 -46.39 1.50
CA THR A 548 -14.72 -45.00 1.91
C THR A 548 -13.22 -44.82 2.19
N PRO A 549 -12.56 -43.70 1.84
CA PRO A 549 -11.15 -43.51 2.20
C PRO A 549 -11.03 -43.20 3.71
N THR A 550 -10.67 -44.20 4.50
CA THR A 550 -10.19 -44.04 5.87
C THR A 550 -8.74 -43.56 5.87
N GLY A 551 -8.44 -42.45 6.55
CA GLY A 551 -7.06 -42.04 6.83
C GLY A 551 -6.34 -43.09 7.67
N GLY A 552 -5.36 -43.76 7.09
CA GLY A 552 -4.43 -44.69 7.75
C GLY A 552 -3.00 -44.14 7.72
N ALA A 553 -2.17 -44.65 8.65
CA ALA A 553 -0.74 -44.33 8.75
C ALA A 553 -0.02 -44.47 7.39
N ILE A 554 0.94 -43.57 7.11
CA ILE A 554 1.80 -43.67 5.92
C ILE A 554 2.50 -45.03 5.97
N LYS A 555 2.33 -45.84 4.92
CA LYS A 555 3.06 -47.11 4.83
C LYS A 555 4.49 -46.80 4.40
N LEU A 556 5.49 -47.35 5.09
CA LEU A 556 6.93 -47.10 4.82
C LEU A 556 7.31 -47.35 3.35
N ASN A 557 6.62 -48.27 2.66
CA ASN A 557 6.82 -48.55 1.25
C ASN A 557 6.34 -47.43 0.29
N GLN A 558 5.67 -46.39 0.81
CA GLN A 558 5.23 -45.20 0.07
C GLN A 558 6.27 -44.06 0.12
N VAL A 559 7.32 -44.20 0.94
CA VAL A 559 8.35 -43.17 1.12
C VAL A 559 9.60 -43.55 0.33
N LYS A 560 10.09 -42.64 -0.52
CA LYS A 560 11.39 -42.79 -1.19
C LYS A 560 12.49 -42.33 -0.25
N ILE A 561 13.40 -43.24 0.09
CA ILE A 561 14.49 -42.96 1.03
C ILE A 561 15.79 -42.80 0.22
N ALA A 562 16.55 -41.74 0.52
CA ALA A 562 17.86 -41.53 -0.08
C ALA A 562 18.84 -42.63 0.34
N LYS A 563 19.80 -42.97 -0.53
CA LYS A 563 20.82 -43.99 -0.24
C LYS A 563 21.57 -43.62 1.04
N GLY A 564 21.65 -44.55 1.99
CA GLY A 564 22.33 -44.37 3.28
C GLY A 564 21.43 -43.87 4.42
N PHE A 565 20.17 -43.51 4.16
CA PHE A 565 19.21 -43.08 5.17
C PHE A 565 18.31 -44.25 5.61
N LYS A 566 17.85 -44.19 6.86
CA LYS A 566 16.83 -45.09 7.43
C LYS A 566 15.68 -44.23 7.92
N ILE A 567 14.47 -44.78 7.88
CA ILE A 567 13.26 -44.16 8.44
C ILE A 567 12.66 -45.14 9.44
N GLU A 568 12.22 -44.61 10.57
CA GLU A 568 11.61 -45.38 11.65
C GLU A 568 10.34 -44.66 12.11
N PRO A 569 9.19 -45.36 12.22
CA PRO A 569 7.97 -44.78 12.75
C PRO A 569 8.12 -44.58 14.26
N VAL A 570 8.11 -43.32 14.69
CA VAL A 570 8.35 -42.94 16.09
C VAL A 570 7.04 -42.75 16.86
N TYR A 571 6.06 -42.07 16.24
CA TYR A 571 4.76 -41.80 16.83
C TYR A 571 3.71 -41.54 15.74
N GLN A 572 2.52 -42.11 15.92
CA GLN A 572 1.36 -41.84 15.07
C GLN A 572 0.40 -40.96 15.85
N VAL A 573 0.21 -39.72 15.39
CA VAL A 573 -0.69 -38.76 16.06
C VAL A 573 -2.12 -39.30 16.02
N PRO A 574 -2.75 -39.57 17.18
CA PRO A 574 -4.11 -40.07 17.23
C PRO A 574 -5.10 -38.91 17.12
N ARG A 575 -6.35 -39.19 16.71
CA ARG A 575 -7.33 -38.14 16.36
C ARG A 575 -7.64 -37.18 17.51
N GLU A 576 -7.57 -37.67 18.74
CA GLU A 576 -7.78 -36.91 19.97
C GLU A 576 -6.70 -35.83 20.20
N GLN A 577 -5.53 -35.96 19.59
CA GLN A 577 -4.45 -34.97 19.63
C GLN A 577 -4.49 -34.00 18.44
N GLY A 578 -5.49 -34.14 17.57
CA GLY A 578 -5.73 -33.23 16.46
C GLY A 578 -4.80 -33.45 15.27
N SER A 579 -4.55 -32.38 14.51
CA SER A 579 -3.63 -32.38 13.38
C SER A 579 -2.45 -31.48 13.71
N TRP A 580 -1.27 -32.05 13.95
CA TRP A 580 -0.08 -31.28 14.28
C TRP A 580 0.47 -30.55 13.06
N VAL A 581 0.69 -29.24 13.18
CA VAL A 581 1.00 -28.34 12.05
C VAL A 581 2.34 -27.63 12.17
N SER A 582 2.94 -27.58 13.36
CA SER A 582 4.26 -27.00 13.57
C SER A 582 5.02 -27.79 14.61
N LEU A 583 6.34 -27.91 14.41
CA LEU A 583 7.27 -28.59 15.29
C LEU A 583 8.49 -27.71 15.53
N THR A 584 9.03 -27.76 16.74
CA THR A 584 10.34 -27.16 17.09
C THR A 584 11.06 -28.03 18.11
N ILE A 585 12.33 -27.74 18.38
CA ILE A 585 13.16 -28.46 19.36
C ILE A 585 13.47 -27.53 20.52
N ASP A 586 13.34 -28.01 21.76
CA ASP A 586 13.78 -27.28 22.94
C ASP A 586 15.28 -27.47 23.24
N ASP A 587 15.79 -26.75 24.23
CA ASP A 587 17.19 -26.82 24.67
C ASP A 587 17.62 -28.17 25.28
N LYS A 588 16.67 -29.05 25.57
CA LYS A 588 16.91 -30.43 26.05
C LYS A 588 16.81 -31.46 24.92
N GLY A 589 16.63 -31.02 23.66
CA GLY A 589 16.54 -31.90 22.51
C GLY A 589 15.18 -32.60 22.34
N ARG A 590 14.14 -32.16 23.06
CA ARG A 590 12.78 -32.69 22.96
C ARG A 590 12.02 -31.90 21.89
N LEU A 591 11.04 -32.54 21.25
CA LEU A 591 10.21 -31.86 20.25
C LEU A 591 8.97 -31.26 20.91
N LEU A 592 8.58 -30.08 20.46
CA LEU A 592 7.28 -29.47 20.77
C LEU A 592 6.44 -29.46 19.50
N ALA A 593 5.17 -29.83 19.59
CA ALA A 593 4.24 -29.88 18.48
C ALA A 593 2.91 -29.21 18.86
N SER A 594 2.39 -28.35 17.99
CA SER A 594 1.06 -27.77 18.16
C SER A 594 0.08 -28.36 17.18
N ASP A 595 -1.13 -28.63 17.65
CA ASP A 595 -2.24 -28.93 16.76
C ASP A 595 -2.80 -27.68 16.06
N GLN A 596 -3.60 -27.88 15.01
CA GLN A 596 -4.22 -26.82 14.20
C GLN A 596 -5.56 -26.30 14.75
N GLY A 597 -6.28 -27.15 15.49
CA GLY A 597 -7.63 -26.93 15.98
C GLY A 597 -7.63 -26.45 17.43
N ASP A 598 -7.95 -27.34 18.36
CA ASP A 598 -8.23 -27.01 19.77
C ASP A 598 -7.62 -28.03 20.77
N LYS A 599 -6.64 -28.84 20.36
CA LYS A 599 -6.15 -29.99 21.15
C LYS A 599 -4.96 -29.70 22.05
N GLY A 600 -4.23 -28.62 21.84
CA GLY A 600 -3.13 -28.19 22.68
C GLY A 600 -1.74 -28.19 22.01
N LEU A 601 -0.78 -27.78 22.83
CA LEU A 601 0.64 -28.01 22.61
C LEU A 601 1.05 -29.35 23.25
N PHE A 602 1.89 -30.11 22.57
CA PHE A 602 2.40 -31.40 23.00
C PHE A 602 3.93 -31.40 23.02
N ARG A 603 4.52 -32.03 24.03
CA ARG A 603 5.94 -32.34 24.11
C ARG A 603 6.18 -33.80 23.79
N ILE A 604 7.20 -34.07 23.01
CA ILE A 604 7.57 -35.40 22.52
C ILE A 604 9.02 -35.63 22.94
N THR A 605 9.22 -36.61 23.81
CA THR A 605 10.55 -37.05 24.25
C THR A 605 10.88 -38.36 23.55
N LEU A 606 11.99 -38.37 22.83
CA LEU A 606 12.49 -39.56 22.14
C LEU A 606 13.43 -40.35 23.06
N PRO A 607 13.28 -41.67 23.20
CA PRO A 607 14.20 -42.48 23.97
C PRO A 607 15.53 -42.64 23.21
N SER A 608 16.61 -42.75 23.98
CA SER A 608 17.93 -43.10 23.47
C SER A 608 17.95 -44.55 22.99
N GLY A 609 17.78 -44.78 21.68
CA GLY A 609 17.90 -46.12 21.08
C GLY A 609 16.92 -46.48 19.96
N GLY A 610 15.91 -45.64 19.70
CA GLY A 610 14.92 -45.89 18.65
C GLY A 610 13.76 -46.79 19.11
N ALA A 611 12.54 -46.33 18.80
CA ALA A 611 11.21 -46.86 19.12
C ALA A 611 10.56 -46.35 20.43
N GLY A 612 9.40 -45.69 20.26
CA GLY A 612 8.48 -45.31 21.33
C GLY A 612 8.69 -43.90 21.89
N ALA A 613 7.98 -42.89 21.35
CA ALA A 613 8.01 -41.55 21.94
C ALA A 613 7.10 -41.41 23.16
N ARG A 614 7.58 -40.73 24.21
CA ARG A 614 6.72 -40.24 25.30
C ARG A 614 6.12 -38.90 24.87
N VAL A 615 4.79 -38.87 24.76
CA VAL A 615 4.04 -37.66 24.37
C VAL A 615 3.22 -37.14 25.55
N GLU A 616 3.38 -35.87 25.86
CA GLU A 616 2.75 -35.21 27.00
C GLU A 616 2.08 -33.92 26.53
N LYS A 617 0.83 -33.67 26.95
CA LYS A 617 0.17 -32.39 26.68
C LYS A 617 0.68 -31.34 27.65
N MET A 618 1.05 -30.17 27.14
CA MET A 618 1.46 -29.04 27.98
C MET A 618 0.25 -28.37 28.65
N PRO A 619 0.38 -27.86 29.89
CA PRO A 619 -0.74 -27.28 30.63
C PRO A 619 -1.24 -25.97 30.02
N VAL A 620 -0.39 -25.24 29.31
CA VAL A 620 -0.78 -24.02 28.59
C VAL A 620 -1.93 -24.28 27.60
N ASN A 621 -2.97 -23.44 27.66
CA ASN A 621 -4.12 -23.52 26.76
C ASN A 621 -3.86 -22.78 25.44
N ILE A 622 -2.97 -23.32 24.61
CA ILE A 622 -2.69 -22.81 23.25
C ILE A 622 -2.91 -23.90 22.20
N SER A 623 -3.30 -23.47 21.00
CA SER A 623 -3.44 -24.30 19.80
C SER A 623 -3.29 -23.41 18.57
N GLY A 624 -3.09 -24.01 17.40
CA GLY A 624 -2.91 -23.31 16.13
C GLY A 624 -1.60 -22.52 16.10
N ALA A 625 -0.59 -22.97 16.85
CA ALA A 625 0.74 -22.38 16.80
C ALA A 625 1.43 -22.77 15.48
N GLN A 626 1.80 -21.76 14.72
CA GLN A 626 2.47 -21.81 13.44
C GLN A 626 3.83 -21.11 13.62
N GLY A 627 4.88 -21.65 12.99
CA GLY A 627 6.22 -21.08 13.07
C GLY A 627 6.74 -21.06 14.49
N MET A 628 6.99 -22.23 15.06
CA MET A 628 7.50 -22.36 16.42
C MET A 628 9.02 -22.28 16.46
N VAL A 629 9.56 -21.46 17.37
CA VAL A 629 11.00 -21.41 17.66
C VAL A 629 11.25 -21.37 19.16
N TRP A 630 12.17 -22.21 19.63
CA TRP A 630 12.69 -22.13 20.99
C TRP A 630 13.83 -21.13 21.06
N LYS A 631 13.78 -20.20 22.01
CA LYS A 631 14.84 -19.20 22.22
C LYS A 631 14.89 -18.79 23.70
N ASP A 632 16.09 -18.78 24.27
CA ASP A 632 16.36 -18.30 25.64
C ASP A 632 15.43 -18.92 26.71
N GLY A 633 15.16 -20.22 26.61
CA GLY A 633 14.28 -20.97 27.52
C GLY A 633 12.78 -20.70 27.32
N GLN A 634 12.40 -20.05 26.23
CA GLN A 634 11.01 -19.69 25.92
C GLN A 634 10.59 -20.22 24.55
N LEU A 635 9.32 -20.57 24.40
CA LEU A 635 8.74 -20.94 23.11
C LEU A 635 8.09 -19.70 22.47
N PHE A 636 8.54 -19.30 21.30
CA PHE A 636 7.89 -18.27 20.49
C PHE A 636 7.13 -18.90 19.33
N PHE A 637 5.98 -18.33 18.98
CA PHE A 637 5.16 -18.82 17.88
C PHE A 637 4.16 -17.77 17.40
N PHE A 638 3.72 -17.90 16.16
CA PHE A 638 2.54 -17.20 15.69
C PHE A 638 1.29 -18.04 15.94
N GLN A 639 0.26 -17.46 16.54
CA GLN A 639 -1.05 -18.08 16.58
C GLN A 639 -1.93 -17.49 15.47
N SER A 640 -2.50 -18.38 14.64
CA SER A 640 -3.33 -17.99 13.50
C SER A 640 -4.47 -17.06 13.92
N GLY A 641 -4.52 -15.86 13.34
CA GLY A 641 -5.54 -14.86 13.65
C GLY A 641 -5.40 -14.13 14.99
N VAL A 642 -4.33 -14.39 15.75
CA VAL A 642 -4.04 -13.72 17.02
C VAL A 642 -2.76 -12.88 16.91
N GLY A 643 -1.62 -13.50 16.59
CA GLY A 643 -0.33 -12.81 16.49
C GLY A 643 0.83 -13.56 17.12
N LEU A 644 1.96 -12.86 17.30
CA LEU A 644 3.19 -13.41 17.85
C LEU A 644 3.10 -13.49 19.36
N GLN A 645 3.33 -14.68 19.90
CA GLN A 645 3.27 -14.97 21.33
C GLN A 645 4.56 -15.63 21.80
N ARG A 646 4.80 -15.55 23.11
CA ARG A 646 5.71 -16.46 23.79
C ARG A 646 4.98 -17.29 24.84
N VAL A 647 5.49 -18.49 25.11
CA VAL A 647 5.13 -19.29 26.28
C VAL A 647 6.36 -19.48 27.16
N THR A 648 6.14 -19.38 28.45
CA THR A 648 7.14 -19.61 29.50
C THR A 648 6.67 -20.69 30.45
N ASP A 649 7.62 -21.32 31.12
CA ASP A 649 7.44 -22.03 32.39
C ASP A 649 7.60 -21.00 33.51
N THR A 650 6.58 -20.82 34.36
CA THR A 650 6.59 -19.77 35.39
C THR A 650 7.05 -20.24 36.76
N ASP A 651 7.10 -21.54 37.03
CA ASP A 651 7.45 -22.11 38.33
C ASP A 651 8.70 -23.00 38.30
N GLY A 652 9.28 -23.23 37.12
CA GLY A 652 10.51 -23.99 36.92
C GLY A 652 10.29 -25.51 36.96
N ASP A 653 9.05 -25.98 36.83
CA ASP A 653 8.70 -27.40 36.83
C ASP A 653 8.93 -28.10 35.47
N ASP A 654 9.48 -27.36 34.49
CA ASP A 654 9.71 -27.78 33.11
C ASP A 654 8.41 -27.99 32.32
N LEU A 655 7.30 -27.38 32.72
CA LEU A 655 6.03 -27.36 31.97
C LEU A 655 5.67 -25.93 31.54
N LEU A 656 5.42 -25.79 30.23
CA LEU A 656 4.97 -24.53 29.67
C LEU A 656 3.53 -24.22 30.11
N ASP A 657 3.33 -23.11 30.82
CA ASP A 657 2.07 -22.80 31.52
C ASP A 657 1.46 -21.43 31.15
N ARG A 658 2.27 -20.45 30.73
CA ARG A 658 1.85 -19.06 30.54
C ARG A 658 2.14 -18.55 29.15
N ALA A 659 1.09 -18.27 28.38
CA ALA A 659 1.18 -17.57 27.11
C ALA A 659 1.08 -16.05 27.28
N GLU A 660 1.92 -15.31 26.57
CA GLU A 660 1.90 -13.84 26.49
C GLU A 660 1.86 -13.39 25.03
N LEU A 661 0.91 -12.51 24.71
CA LEU A 661 0.87 -11.82 23.42
C LEU A 661 1.94 -10.73 23.37
N LEU A 662 2.84 -10.84 22.38
CA LEU A 662 3.90 -9.86 22.14
C LEU A 662 3.47 -8.82 21.13
N THR A 663 2.99 -9.26 19.96
CA THR A 663 2.47 -8.38 18.91
C THR A 663 1.24 -8.97 18.24
N GLN A 664 0.23 -8.13 18.03
CA GLN A 664 -0.96 -8.54 17.31
C GLN A 664 -0.71 -8.48 15.81
N VAL A 665 -0.86 -9.62 15.14
CA VAL A 665 -0.64 -9.76 13.70
C VAL A 665 -1.82 -10.53 13.12
N PHE A 666 -2.48 -9.93 12.14
CA PHE A 666 -3.69 -10.49 11.55
C PHE A 666 -3.37 -11.25 10.27
N GLY A 667 -3.16 -12.56 10.39
CA GLY A 667 -3.02 -13.48 9.26
C GLY A 667 -3.59 -14.85 9.65
N LYS A 668 -4.40 -15.47 8.78
CA LYS A 668 -5.04 -16.78 9.04
C LYS A 668 -4.77 -17.76 7.90
N GLY A 669 -4.74 -19.05 8.22
CA GLY A 669 -4.64 -20.14 7.25
C GLY A 669 -3.30 -20.23 6.53
N GLU A 670 -3.27 -20.94 5.38
CA GLU A 670 -2.06 -21.25 4.58
C GLU A 670 -1.34 -20.02 4.00
N HIS A 671 -1.92 -18.83 4.12
CA HIS A 671 -1.32 -17.56 3.66
C HIS A 671 -1.11 -16.55 4.80
N GLY A 672 -1.38 -16.98 6.04
CA GLY A 672 -1.21 -16.20 7.27
C GLY A 672 0.24 -16.15 7.75
N THR A 673 0.41 -15.97 9.06
CA THR A 673 1.71 -16.00 9.74
C THR A 673 2.27 -17.42 9.81
N HIS A 674 3.52 -17.66 9.41
CA HIS A 674 4.01 -19.04 9.23
C HIS A 674 5.32 -19.39 9.90
N GLY A 675 6.33 -18.55 9.79
CA GLY A 675 7.70 -18.94 10.12
C GLY A 675 8.27 -18.05 11.21
N LEU A 676 8.84 -18.67 12.23
CA LEU A 676 9.78 -18.00 13.13
C LEU A 676 11.11 -18.74 13.08
N LEU A 677 12.19 -17.99 13.05
CA LEU A 677 13.55 -18.52 13.13
C LEU A 677 14.36 -17.66 14.10
N ASP A 678 15.26 -18.28 14.84
CA ASP A 678 16.24 -17.52 15.60
C ASP A 678 17.16 -16.78 14.63
N ALA A 679 17.39 -15.50 14.87
CA ALA A 679 18.24 -14.71 13.99
C ALA A 679 19.72 -14.99 14.31
N GLU A 680 20.58 -14.92 13.29
CA GLU A 680 22.04 -15.15 13.44
C GLU A 680 22.71 -14.15 14.41
N ASP A 681 22.09 -12.99 14.65
CA ASP A 681 22.59 -12.01 15.61
C ASP A 681 22.38 -12.41 17.08
N GLY A 682 21.71 -13.54 17.33
CA GLY A 682 21.49 -14.11 18.67
C GLY A 682 20.50 -13.33 19.54
N THR A 683 19.96 -12.21 19.07
CA THR A 683 19.11 -11.31 19.87
C THR A 683 17.70 -11.18 19.32
N HIS A 684 17.51 -11.36 18.01
CA HIS A 684 16.22 -11.19 17.35
C HIS A 684 15.63 -12.52 16.90
N ILE A 685 14.36 -12.47 16.51
CA ILE A 685 13.65 -13.57 15.84
C ILE A 685 13.26 -13.09 14.44
N LEU A 686 13.61 -13.84 13.40
CA LEU A 686 13.10 -13.61 12.06
C LEU A 686 11.66 -14.11 11.99
N ALA A 687 10.73 -13.19 11.73
CA ALA A 687 9.31 -13.46 11.63
C ALA A 687 8.84 -13.34 10.19
N VAL A 688 8.25 -14.42 9.68
CA VAL A 688 7.82 -14.59 8.29
C VAL A 688 6.30 -14.73 8.24
N ALA A 689 5.68 -13.85 7.46
CA ALA A 689 4.26 -13.88 7.21
C ALA A 689 3.95 -13.99 5.71
N GLY A 690 2.95 -14.81 5.41
CA GLY A 690 2.50 -15.09 4.05
C GLY A 690 1.80 -13.92 3.40
N ASN A 691 1.56 -14.07 2.09
CA ASN A 691 1.07 -13.05 1.17
C ASN A 691 -0.40 -12.62 1.36
N GLN A 692 -1.02 -12.96 2.51
CA GLN A 692 -2.31 -12.42 2.95
C GLN A 692 -2.25 -11.84 4.36
N THR A 693 -1.05 -11.53 4.85
CA THR A 693 -0.84 -11.00 6.19
C THR A 693 -0.40 -9.54 6.10
N PRO A 694 -1.26 -8.57 6.43
CA PRO A 694 -0.85 -7.19 6.57
C PRO A 694 0.34 -7.04 7.52
N LEU A 695 1.16 -6.04 7.24
CA LEU A 695 2.27 -5.65 8.10
C LEU A 695 1.74 -5.23 9.49
N PRO A 696 2.48 -5.48 10.59
CA PRO A 696 2.13 -4.93 11.90
C PRO A 696 2.02 -3.40 11.84
N THR A 697 1.29 -2.79 12.80
CA THR A 697 1.03 -1.34 12.79
C THR A 697 2.32 -0.53 12.83
N SER A 698 2.29 0.72 12.36
CA SER A 698 3.46 1.61 12.33
C SER A 698 4.11 1.82 13.70
N GLN A 699 3.34 1.72 14.79
CA GLN A 699 3.87 1.76 16.16
C GLN A 699 4.73 0.54 16.49
N LEU A 700 4.37 -0.63 15.96
CA LEU A 700 5.11 -1.88 16.11
C LEU A 700 6.21 -2.00 15.05
N THR A 701 6.16 -1.22 13.96
CA THR A 701 7.21 -1.12 12.94
C THR A 701 7.83 0.29 12.87
N PRO A 702 8.45 0.79 13.94
CA PRO A 702 8.92 2.18 14.02
C PRO A 702 10.12 2.48 13.10
N ARG A 703 10.82 1.44 12.62
CA ARG A 703 11.87 1.54 11.61
C ARG A 703 11.56 0.56 10.48
N HIS A 704 11.37 1.11 9.29
CA HIS A 704 11.10 0.32 8.11
C HIS A 704 12.22 0.55 7.10
N ARG A 705 12.90 -0.50 6.64
CA ARG A 705 13.84 -0.35 5.53
C ARG A 705 13.06 -0.15 4.24
N VAL A 706 12.04 -0.96 3.93
CA VAL A 706 11.29 -0.91 2.66
C VAL A 706 10.17 0.16 2.60
N GLN A 707 10.41 1.34 2.05
CA GLN A 707 9.53 2.50 2.27
C GLN A 707 8.56 2.82 1.14
N SER A 708 8.53 1.98 0.11
CA SER A 708 7.50 2.03 -0.93
C SER A 708 7.10 0.61 -1.32
N TRP A 709 5.81 0.37 -1.22
CA TRP A 709 5.17 -0.84 -1.72
C TRP A 709 4.46 -0.60 -3.05
N GLN A 710 4.76 0.53 -3.71
CA GLN A 710 4.17 0.85 -4.99
C GLN A 710 4.61 -0.16 -6.04
N GLU A 711 3.64 -0.69 -6.76
CA GLU A 711 3.86 -1.67 -7.80
C GLU A 711 3.95 -0.92 -9.12
N ASP A 712 5.13 -0.92 -9.75
CA ASP A 712 5.40 -0.18 -10.98
C ASP A 712 4.89 -0.93 -12.21
N PHE A 713 3.57 -1.02 -12.35
CA PHE A 713 2.95 -1.64 -13.52
C PHE A 713 2.67 -0.62 -14.63
N LEU A 714 3.20 -0.89 -15.83
CA LEU A 714 2.92 -0.11 -17.04
C LEU A 714 1.44 -0.23 -17.50
N LEU A 715 0.76 -1.27 -17.06
CA LEU A 715 -0.65 -1.56 -17.33
C LEU A 715 -1.36 -1.79 -15.99
N PRO A 716 -2.70 -1.62 -15.91
CA PRO A 716 -3.43 -1.98 -14.70
C PRO A 716 -3.09 -3.42 -14.25
N ARG A 717 -2.88 -3.61 -12.94
CA ARG A 717 -2.54 -4.92 -12.35
C ARG A 717 -3.56 -5.96 -12.80
N GLN A 718 -3.08 -7.00 -13.47
CA GLN A 718 -3.92 -8.13 -13.83
C GLN A 718 -4.03 -9.04 -12.62
N TRP A 719 -5.19 -8.99 -11.97
CA TRP A 719 -5.49 -9.85 -10.85
C TRP A 719 -5.57 -11.32 -11.28
N ASP A 720 -5.22 -12.24 -10.38
CA ASP A 720 -5.41 -13.67 -10.60
C ASP A 720 -6.89 -13.91 -11.00
N PRO A 721 -7.15 -14.49 -12.18
CA PRO A 721 -8.51 -14.71 -12.68
C PRO A 721 -9.30 -15.69 -11.81
N ARG A 722 -8.65 -16.50 -10.98
CA ARG A 722 -9.27 -17.40 -9.99
C ARG A 722 -9.50 -16.73 -8.64
N GLY A 723 -9.13 -15.45 -8.49
CA GLY A 723 -9.39 -14.64 -7.30
C GLY A 723 -8.39 -14.82 -6.15
N HIS A 724 -7.34 -15.62 -6.33
CA HIS A 724 -6.32 -15.81 -5.30
C HIS A 724 -5.50 -14.52 -5.07
N ALA A 725 -5.35 -14.09 -3.81
CA ALA A 725 -4.66 -12.86 -3.40
C ALA A 725 -5.11 -11.57 -4.16
N ARG A 726 -6.35 -11.57 -4.68
CA ARG A 726 -6.91 -10.42 -5.38
C ARG A 726 -7.17 -9.26 -4.41
N GLY A 727 -6.84 -8.04 -4.83
CA GLY A 727 -6.93 -6.84 -3.99
C GLY A 727 -5.76 -6.66 -3.02
N ILE A 728 -4.89 -7.67 -2.88
CA ILE A 728 -3.72 -7.60 -2.02
C ILE A 728 -2.58 -6.98 -2.81
N LEU A 729 -2.15 -5.80 -2.34
CA LEU A 729 -1.00 -5.07 -2.84
C LEU A 729 0.20 -5.36 -1.93
N ALA A 730 1.40 -5.10 -2.44
CA ALA A 730 2.60 -5.18 -1.62
C ALA A 730 2.45 -4.37 -0.30
N PRO A 731 3.04 -4.82 0.82
CA PRO A 731 3.85 -6.03 0.94
C PRO A 731 3.08 -7.33 0.75
N GLY A 732 1.79 -7.39 1.10
CA GLY A 732 0.95 -8.60 1.02
C GLY A 732 1.38 -9.72 1.98
N GLY A 733 2.69 -9.96 2.10
CA GLY A 733 3.39 -10.74 3.12
C GLY A 733 4.76 -10.11 3.36
N TRP A 734 5.45 -10.53 4.40
CA TRP A 734 6.63 -9.81 4.88
C TRP A 734 7.58 -10.70 5.66
N ILE A 735 8.83 -10.27 5.70
CA ILE A 735 9.85 -10.78 6.61
C ILE A 735 10.28 -9.62 7.49
N THR A 736 10.20 -9.83 8.80
CA THR A 736 10.62 -8.84 9.79
C THR A 736 11.66 -9.45 10.72
N ARG A 737 12.53 -8.60 11.25
CA ARG A 737 13.36 -8.91 12.40
C ARG A 737 12.64 -8.41 13.66
N PHE A 738 12.13 -9.32 14.46
CA PHE A 738 11.42 -9.03 15.70
C PHE A 738 12.41 -8.94 16.87
N ASP A 739 12.31 -7.86 17.66
CA ASP A 739 13.04 -7.65 18.91
C ASP A 739 12.13 -8.05 20.09
N PRO A 740 12.41 -9.18 20.79
CA PRO A 740 11.58 -9.64 21.90
C PRO A 740 11.55 -8.69 23.10
N ALA A 741 12.61 -7.92 23.32
CA ALA A 741 12.69 -6.99 24.45
C ALA A 741 11.86 -5.72 24.20
N LYS A 742 11.91 -5.18 22.97
CA LYS A 742 11.16 -3.98 22.59
C LYS A 742 9.74 -4.28 22.07
N LYS A 743 9.45 -5.54 21.72
CA LYS A 743 8.21 -5.95 21.06
C LYS A 743 7.96 -5.22 19.73
N THR A 744 9.03 -4.96 18.99
CA THR A 744 8.99 -4.23 17.71
C THR A 744 9.51 -5.08 16.57
N HIS A 745 8.98 -4.83 15.37
CA HIS A 745 9.38 -5.44 14.11
C HIS A 745 10.16 -4.43 13.26
N GLU A 746 11.38 -4.78 12.85
CA GLU A 746 12.09 -4.08 11.77
C GLU A 746 11.80 -4.82 10.46
N VAL A 747 11.21 -4.12 9.49
CA VAL A 747 10.83 -4.77 8.22
C VAL A 747 12.04 -4.92 7.31
N PHE A 748 12.27 -6.15 6.88
CA PHE A 748 13.41 -6.55 6.07
C PHE A 748 13.05 -6.71 4.60
N ALA A 749 11.97 -7.44 4.28
CA ALA A 749 11.52 -7.73 2.92
C ALA A 749 10.00 -7.81 2.81
#